data_AF-A0A6I9XWW2-F1
#
_entry.id   AF-A0A6I9XWW2-F1
#
_cell.length_a   1.000
_cell.length_b   1.000
_cell.length_c   1.000
_cell.angle_alpha   90.00
_cell.angle_beta   90.00
_cell.angle_gamma   90.00
#
_symmetry.space_group_name_H-M   'P 1'
#
loop_
_entity.id
_entity.type
_entity.pdbx_description
1 polymer ?
#
loop_
_entity_poly.entity_id
_entity_poly.type
_entity_poly.pdbx_seq_one_letter_code
_entity_poly.pdbx_strand_id
1 'polypeptide(L)'
;MPCTYRDPTARAPPMPQNASATHSSGKTYQELKLECQQKGILFEDCDFPANDSSLFYNEKPSIPFVWKRPGEIVKDPQFILGGATRTDICQGDLGDCWLLAAIASLTLNEKVLARVIPQNQDFDSDYAGIFHFQFWQYNEWLDVVIDDRLPTFKDRLVFLHSADLNEFWSALLEKAYAKLNGSYEALKGGSSIEAMEDFTGGVGETFEVKKAPKNFYALLQKALQRGSLVGCSIDISNAAESEARTPSGLIKGHAYSVTGIDEVNYQGQTVRLIRVRNPWGQVEWNGAWSDNSSEWDSLSPSEKQQLHHTALDDGEFWMKFEDFLSHFEKVEICNLTPDALEDNAAHKWEVSIHQGSWVRGATAGGCRNFIETFWTNPQFKLQLAEKDEGQDECTFVAALMQKNRRKLRKLGAALLTIGYAIYESPDKDEHLTKDFFRYHASKARSKTYINLREVSDRFELPPGDYIIVPTTYEPQQEADFCLRVFSEKRVVTKEMDGNVNIDLPEIPEPTQPQQETEEEKQFRDLFKQISGPDMEISAEELEYILNAVLEKNKIKFKKISLLSCKNIISLMASSGNEKLEFNEFKLFWDKLKKWITLYLHFDSDQSGTMSSHELRLALKAAGFQLNNYLLQLIVLRYSDDQQQIEFDDFLNCLIRLENASRVFQALCVENRDFINLHINEFINLTMNI
;
A
#
# COMPACT_ATOMS: atom_id res chain seq x y z
N MET A 1 12.60 -6.61 -8.67
CA MET A 1 11.63 -7.61 -9.16
C MET A 1 10.78 -6.93 -10.23
N PRO A 2 10.38 -7.58 -11.33
CA PRO A 2 9.59 -6.88 -12.34
C PRO A 2 8.18 -6.67 -11.78
N CYS A 3 7.77 -5.40 -11.70
CA CYS A 3 6.38 -5.02 -11.50
C CYS A 3 5.52 -5.75 -12.53
N THR A 4 4.79 -6.77 -12.09
CA THR A 4 3.75 -7.39 -12.91
C THR A 4 2.59 -6.40 -13.02
N TYR A 5 2.46 -5.80 -14.20
CA TYR A 5 1.33 -4.98 -14.61
C TYR A 5 0.00 -5.74 -14.37
N ARG A 6 -0.88 -5.16 -13.56
CA ARG A 6 -2.32 -5.46 -13.60
C ARG A 6 -2.99 -4.33 -14.39
N ASP A 7 -3.73 -4.72 -15.42
CA ASP A 7 -4.50 -3.87 -16.32
C ASP A 7 -5.43 -2.89 -15.56
N PRO A 8 -5.43 -1.57 -15.86
CA PRO A 8 -6.35 -0.61 -15.27
C PRO A 8 -7.78 -0.65 -15.86
N THR A 9 -8.04 -1.46 -16.89
CA THR A 9 -9.38 -1.60 -17.46
C THR A 9 -10.23 -2.59 -16.66
N ALA A 10 -10.90 -2.05 -15.66
CA ALA A 10 -12.20 -2.48 -15.12
C ALA A 10 -12.55 -3.97 -15.25
N ARG A 11 -12.00 -4.81 -14.36
CA ARG A 11 -12.90 -5.74 -13.67
C ARG A 11 -13.65 -4.89 -12.65
N ALA A 12 -14.98 -4.89 -12.72
CA ALA A 12 -15.78 -4.40 -11.61
C ALA A 12 -15.19 -5.00 -10.32
N PRO A 13 -14.92 -4.20 -9.28
CA PRO A 13 -14.40 -4.74 -8.03
C PRO A 13 -15.30 -5.93 -7.67
N PRO A 14 -14.73 -7.10 -7.35
CA PRO A 14 -15.55 -8.21 -6.91
C PRO A 14 -16.46 -7.66 -5.81
N MET A 15 -17.76 -7.91 -5.94
CA MET A 15 -18.72 -7.56 -4.89
C MET A 15 -18.11 -7.96 -3.54
N PRO A 16 -18.15 -7.09 -2.51
CA PRO A 16 -17.41 -7.24 -1.25
C PRO A 16 -17.63 -8.56 -0.47
N GLN A 17 -18.46 -9.47 -0.98
CA GLN A 17 -18.77 -10.76 -0.38
C GLN A 17 -17.74 -11.88 -0.68
N ASN A 18 -17.01 -11.87 -1.80
CA ASN A 18 -16.11 -12.98 -2.16
C ASN A 18 -14.64 -12.66 -1.90
N ALA A 19 -13.98 -13.49 -1.08
CA ALA A 19 -12.54 -13.43 -0.85
C ALA A 19 -11.75 -14.10 -1.98
N SER A 20 -10.63 -13.50 -2.38
CA SER A 20 -9.75 -14.03 -3.43
C SER A 20 -8.80 -15.09 -2.88
N ALA A 21 -8.73 -16.24 -3.55
CA ALA A 21 -7.80 -17.30 -3.16
C ALA A 21 -6.34 -16.86 -3.28
N THR A 22 -5.54 -17.14 -2.25
CA THR A 22 -4.12 -16.74 -2.19
C THR A 22 -3.12 -17.87 -2.46
N HIS A 23 -3.57 -19.12 -2.49
CA HIS A 23 -2.69 -20.28 -2.69
C HIS A 23 -2.04 -20.22 -4.09
N SER A 24 -0.76 -20.58 -4.19
CA SER A 24 0.03 -20.46 -5.43
C SER A 24 -0.51 -21.28 -6.60
N SER A 25 -1.27 -22.35 -6.32
CA SER A 25 -1.93 -23.15 -7.36
C SER A 25 -3.18 -22.47 -7.95
N GLY A 26 -3.62 -21.34 -7.41
CA GLY A 26 -4.87 -20.65 -7.78
C GLY A 26 -6.15 -21.36 -7.37
N LYS A 27 -6.05 -22.44 -6.57
CA LYS A 27 -7.19 -23.24 -6.09
C LYS A 27 -7.75 -22.66 -4.79
N THR A 28 -9.04 -22.87 -4.59
CA THR A 28 -9.78 -22.51 -3.36
C THR A 28 -9.54 -23.54 -2.24
N TYR A 29 -9.88 -23.16 -0.99
CA TYR A 29 -9.90 -24.07 0.17
C TYR A 29 -10.67 -25.37 -0.13
N GLN A 30 -11.87 -25.25 -0.71
CA GLN A 30 -12.74 -26.40 -0.98
C GLN A 30 -12.13 -27.38 -1.99
N GLU A 31 -11.52 -26.87 -3.05
CA GLU A 31 -10.84 -27.69 -4.07
C GLU A 31 -9.64 -28.43 -3.49
N LEU A 32 -8.83 -27.75 -2.67
CA LEU A 32 -7.66 -28.35 -2.00
C LEU A 32 -8.08 -29.41 -0.97
N LYS A 33 -9.09 -29.11 -0.15
CA LYS A 33 -9.66 -30.06 0.82
C LYS A 33 -10.17 -31.31 0.14
N LEU A 34 -10.96 -31.15 -0.93
CA LEU A 34 -11.50 -32.28 -1.69
C LEU A 34 -10.39 -33.14 -2.32
N GLU A 35 -9.33 -32.51 -2.86
CA GLU A 35 -8.19 -33.23 -3.43
C GLU A 35 -7.46 -34.07 -2.36
N CYS A 36 -7.24 -33.52 -1.18
CA CYS A 36 -6.65 -34.24 -0.05
C CYS A 36 -7.52 -35.42 0.41
N GLN A 37 -8.83 -35.21 0.54
CA GLN A 37 -9.79 -36.25 0.91
C GLN A 37 -9.83 -37.39 -0.12
N GLN A 38 -9.86 -37.06 -1.42
CA GLN A 38 -9.84 -38.05 -2.50
C GLN A 38 -8.56 -38.90 -2.52
N LYS A 39 -7.43 -38.30 -2.15
CA LYS A 39 -6.13 -38.97 -2.08
C LYS A 39 -5.88 -39.69 -0.76
N GLY A 40 -6.69 -39.44 0.27
CA GLY A 40 -6.48 -39.98 1.62
C GLY A 40 -5.19 -39.45 2.27
N ILE A 41 -4.82 -38.21 1.98
CA ILE A 41 -3.62 -37.55 2.52
C ILE A 41 -4.01 -36.29 3.30
N LEU A 42 -3.17 -35.89 4.25
CA LEU A 42 -3.31 -34.60 4.92
C LEU A 42 -2.64 -33.51 4.08
N PHE A 43 -3.24 -32.31 4.08
CA PHE A 43 -2.71 -31.17 3.35
C PHE A 43 -1.33 -30.76 3.90
N GLU A 44 -0.43 -30.47 2.99
CA GLU A 44 0.88 -29.90 3.29
C GLU A 44 1.04 -28.63 2.46
N ASP A 45 1.15 -27.50 3.15
CA ASP A 45 1.21 -26.19 2.51
C ASP A 45 2.58 -25.96 1.87
N CYS A 46 2.62 -25.88 0.54
CA CYS A 46 3.85 -25.61 -0.19
C CYS A 46 4.25 -24.13 -0.15
N ASP A 47 3.31 -23.21 0.10
CA ASP A 47 3.56 -21.78 0.17
C ASP A 47 4.08 -21.33 1.54
N PHE A 48 3.83 -22.15 2.57
CA PHE A 48 4.25 -21.91 3.95
C PHE A 48 4.73 -23.22 4.61
N PRO A 49 5.90 -23.73 4.20
CA PRO A 49 6.35 -25.07 4.59
C PRO A 49 6.66 -25.15 6.08
N ALA A 50 6.47 -26.33 6.67
CA ALA A 50 6.76 -26.62 8.08
C ALA A 50 8.28 -26.73 8.36
N ASN A 51 9.02 -25.64 8.16
CA ASN A 51 10.47 -25.53 8.39
C ASN A 51 10.86 -24.12 8.88
N ASP A 52 12.15 -23.90 9.10
CA ASP A 52 12.68 -22.65 9.66
C ASP A 52 12.36 -21.41 8.81
N SER A 53 12.18 -21.53 7.49
CA SER A 53 11.89 -20.37 6.62
C SER A 53 10.52 -19.72 6.88
N SER A 54 9.57 -20.49 7.42
CA SER A 54 8.26 -19.99 7.87
C SER A 54 8.32 -19.37 9.26
N LEU A 55 9.37 -19.67 10.03
CA LEU A 55 9.56 -19.15 11.39
C LEU A 55 10.40 -17.88 11.39
N PHE A 56 11.52 -17.89 10.68
CA PHE A 56 12.58 -16.89 10.77
C PHE A 56 13.07 -16.46 9.40
N TYR A 57 13.44 -15.19 9.28
CA TYR A 57 14.17 -14.63 8.14
C TYR A 57 15.55 -14.08 8.53
N ASN A 58 15.83 -13.89 9.82
CA ASN A 58 17.10 -13.35 10.30
C ASN A 58 17.87 -14.34 11.19
N GLU A 59 17.60 -14.37 12.50
CA GLU A 59 18.34 -15.21 13.45
C GLU A 59 17.51 -16.40 13.94
N LYS A 60 18.10 -17.60 13.84
CA LYS A 60 17.51 -18.81 14.37
C LYS A 60 17.85 -18.97 15.86
N PRO A 61 16.86 -19.07 16.76
CA PRO A 61 17.12 -19.41 18.15
C PRO A 61 17.72 -20.82 18.26
N SER A 62 18.52 -21.05 19.31
CA SER A 62 19.13 -22.37 19.56
C SER A 62 18.12 -23.44 20.00
N ILE A 63 16.84 -23.10 20.09
CA ILE A 63 15.77 -23.98 20.55
C ILE A 63 15.28 -24.82 19.34
N PRO A 64 15.23 -26.17 19.46
CA PRO A 64 14.77 -27.02 18.38
C PRO A 64 13.23 -27.04 18.33
N PHE A 65 12.64 -26.19 17.49
CA PHE A 65 11.20 -26.23 17.21
C PHE A 65 10.84 -27.43 16.33
N VAL A 66 9.73 -28.08 16.66
CA VAL A 66 9.17 -29.22 15.92
C VAL A 66 7.75 -28.87 15.50
N TRP A 67 7.45 -29.04 14.21
CA TRP A 67 6.11 -28.82 13.69
C TRP A 67 5.23 -30.04 13.95
N LYS A 68 4.08 -29.84 14.60
CA LYS A 68 3.12 -30.90 14.95
C LYS A 68 1.70 -30.47 14.65
N ARG A 69 0.85 -31.39 14.21
CA ARG A 69 -0.60 -31.17 14.09
C ARG A 69 -1.27 -31.28 15.46
N PRO A 70 -2.43 -30.63 15.68
CA PRO A 70 -3.17 -30.70 16.94
C PRO A 70 -3.41 -32.13 17.47
N GLY A 71 -3.75 -33.08 16.58
CA GLY A 71 -3.94 -34.49 16.96
C GLY A 71 -2.66 -35.23 17.38
N GLU A 72 -1.47 -34.67 17.15
CA GLU A 72 -0.19 -35.19 17.65
C GLU A 72 0.20 -34.58 19.01
N ILE A 73 -0.51 -33.53 19.43
CA ILE A 73 -0.27 -32.78 20.68
C ILE A 73 -1.28 -33.22 21.75
N VAL A 74 -2.57 -33.28 21.40
CA VAL A 74 -3.67 -33.67 22.29
C VAL A 74 -4.55 -34.75 21.67
N LYS A 75 -5.35 -35.42 22.51
CA LYS A 75 -6.20 -36.56 22.07
C LYS A 75 -7.47 -36.15 21.35
N ASP A 76 -8.03 -35.00 21.70
CA ASP A 76 -9.33 -34.51 21.22
C ASP A 76 -9.20 -33.04 20.83
N PRO A 77 -8.53 -32.74 19.70
CA PRO A 77 -8.38 -31.38 19.23
C PRO A 77 -9.73 -30.86 18.74
N GLN A 78 -10.04 -29.63 19.10
CA GLN A 78 -11.26 -28.91 18.73
C GLN A 78 -10.84 -27.61 18.04
N PHE A 79 -11.57 -27.23 16.99
CA PHE A 79 -11.27 -25.95 16.35
C PHE A 79 -11.68 -24.80 17.26
N ILE A 80 -12.95 -24.76 17.68
CA ILE A 80 -13.52 -23.80 18.63
C ILE A 80 -14.27 -24.58 19.71
N LEU A 81 -14.03 -24.29 20.99
CA LEU A 81 -14.65 -24.96 22.14
C LEU A 81 -15.43 -23.94 23.00
N GLY A 82 -16.76 -24.02 23.02
CA GLY A 82 -17.58 -23.12 23.85
C GLY A 82 -17.76 -21.71 23.27
N GLY A 83 -17.35 -21.49 22.01
CA GLY A 83 -17.38 -20.21 21.31
C GLY A 83 -15.99 -19.59 21.25
N ALA A 84 -15.70 -18.83 20.19
CA ALA A 84 -14.41 -18.18 20.04
C ALA A 84 -14.39 -16.88 20.86
N THR A 85 -13.69 -16.92 22.00
CA THR A 85 -13.68 -15.84 22.97
C THR A 85 -12.28 -15.28 23.19
N ARG A 86 -12.20 -14.14 23.87
CA ARG A 86 -10.94 -13.50 24.19
C ARG A 86 -10.04 -14.36 25.08
N THR A 87 -10.56 -15.26 25.92
CA THR A 87 -9.74 -16.13 26.79
C THR A 87 -8.92 -17.15 26.02
N ASP A 88 -9.25 -17.37 24.75
CA ASP A 88 -8.58 -18.30 23.84
C ASP A 88 -7.27 -17.68 23.28
N ILE A 89 -6.96 -16.45 23.71
CA ILE A 89 -5.85 -15.64 23.25
C ILE A 89 -4.86 -15.43 24.40
N CYS A 90 -3.83 -16.29 24.44
CA CYS A 90 -2.69 -16.21 25.34
C CYS A 90 -1.39 -16.14 24.54
N GLN A 91 -0.62 -15.06 24.73
CA GLN A 91 0.65 -14.84 24.03
C GLN A 91 1.70 -15.89 24.40
N GLY A 92 2.39 -16.40 23.37
CA GLY A 92 3.58 -17.23 23.53
C GLY A 92 4.89 -16.43 23.42
N ASP A 93 5.96 -17.07 22.96
CA ASP A 93 7.31 -16.51 22.89
C ASP A 93 7.54 -15.64 21.62
N LEU A 94 6.51 -14.94 21.14
CA LEU A 94 6.57 -14.01 20.00
C LEU A 94 6.14 -12.60 20.43
N GLY A 95 6.90 -11.59 20.00
CA GLY A 95 6.63 -10.17 20.32
C GLY A 95 5.56 -9.53 19.44
N ASP A 96 4.40 -10.17 19.32
CA ASP A 96 3.28 -9.78 18.46
C ASP A 96 2.00 -9.47 19.23
N CYS A 97 2.13 -9.03 20.49
CA CYS A 97 1.03 -8.60 21.36
C CYS A 97 -0.02 -7.70 20.69
N TRP A 98 0.41 -6.85 19.74
CA TRP A 98 -0.46 -5.98 18.93
C TRP A 98 -1.49 -6.76 18.12
N LEU A 99 -1.09 -7.90 17.54
CA LEU A 99 -1.97 -8.79 16.80
C LEU A 99 -2.95 -9.47 17.76
N LEU A 100 -2.45 -10.00 18.87
CA LEU A 100 -3.28 -10.70 19.85
C LEU A 100 -4.30 -9.79 20.52
N ALA A 101 -3.93 -8.54 20.83
CA ALA A 101 -4.87 -7.54 21.32
C ALA A 101 -5.98 -7.24 20.29
N ALA A 102 -5.65 -7.22 19.00
CA ALA A 102 -6.64 -7.08 17.95
C ALA A 102 -7.54 -8.33 17.83
N ILE A 103 -6.99 -9.55 17.92
CA ILE A 103 -7.78 -10.79 17.90
C ILE A 103 -8.72 -10.84 19.12
N ALA A 104 -8.24 -10.50 20.32
CA ALA A 104 -9.07 -10.43 21.51
C ALA A 104 -10.22 -9.42 21.34
N SER A 105 -9.96 -8.26 20.73
CA SER A 105 -11.01 -7.28 20.42
C SER A 105 -11.99 -7.81 19.37
N LEU A 106 -11.51 -8.53 18.35
CA LEU A 106 -12.32 -9.14 17.30
C LEU A 106 -13.38 -10.10 17.86
N THR A 107 -13.07 -10.85 18.93
CA THR A 107 -14.02 -11.80 19.55
C THR A 107 -15.27 -11.13 20.13
N LEU A 108 -15.22 -9.82 20.38
CA LEU A 108 -16.37 -9.04 20.87
C LEU A 108 -17.40 -8.76 19.77
N ASN A 109 -17.05 -8.99 18.50
CA ASN A 109 -17.92 -8.78 17.37
C ASN A 109 -18.05 -10.07 16.54
N GLU A 110 -19.05 -10.89 16.87
CA GLU A 110 -19.29 -12.20 16.24
C GLU A 110 -19.42 -12.13 14.71
N LYS A 111 -19.94 -11.02 14.16
CA LYS A 111 -20.13 -10.86 12.71
C LYS A 111 -18.81 -10.67 11.98
N VAL A 112 -17.96 -9.79 12.51
CA VAL A 112 -16.61 -9.56 11.96
C VAL A 112 -15.76 -10.80 12.19
N LEU A 113 -15.88 -11.44 13.35
CA LEU A 113 -15.20 -12.70 13.66
C LEU A 113 -15.57 -13.79 12.65
N ALA A 114 -16.86 -14.00 12.36
CA ALA A 114 -17.32 -14.98 11.38
C ALA A 114 -16.90 -14.65 9.93
N ARG A 115 -16.55 -13.39 9.65
CA ARG A 115 -15.94 -12.99 8.38
C ARG A 115 -14.49 -13.43 8.29
N VAL A 116 -13.71 -13.21 9.35
CA VAL A 116 -12.28 -13.59 9.41
C VAL A 116 -12.10 -15.11 9.56
N ILE A 117 -12.99 -15.75 10.32
CA ILE A 117 -12.97 -17.18 10.62
C ILE A 117 -14.24 -17.82 10.03
N PRO A 118 -14.16 -18.31 8.79
CA PRO A 118 -15.28 -19.01 8.16
C PRO A 118 -15.74 -20.20 9.01
N GLN A 119 -17.06 -20.38 9.07
CA GLN A 119 -17.71 -21.48 9.78
C GLN A 119 -17.49 -22.83 9.06
N ASN A 120 -17.75 -23.94 9.76
CA ASN A 120 -17.63 -25.32 9.26
C ASN A 120 -16.18 -25.80 9.06
N GLN A 121 -15.29 -25.41 9.96
CA GLN A 121 -13.94 -25.93 10.08
C GLN A 121 -13.83 -26.70 11.40
N ASP A 122 -13.45 -27.97 11.35
CA ASP A 122 -13.25 -28.78 12.55
C ASP A 122 -12.27 -29.94 12.30
N PHE A 123 -11.91 -30.65 13.37
CA PHE A 123 -11.08 -31.85 13.39
C PHE A 123 -11.91 -33.15 13.33
N ASP A 124 -13.14 -33.07 12.81
CA ASP A 124 -14.11 -34.17 12.76
C ASP A 124 -13.94 -35.08 11.53
N SER A 125 -15.00 -35.76 11.11
CA SER A 125 -14.97 -36.72 9.99
C SER A 125 -14.56 -36.11 8.64
N ASP A 126 -14.71 -34.80 8.44
CA ASP A 126 -14.34 -34.13 7.18
C ASP A 126 -12.89 -33.60 7.20
N TYR A 127 -12.12 -33.92 8.22
CA TYR A 127 -10.75 -33.46 8.42
C TYR A 127 -9.79 -33.90 7.30
N ALA A 128 -9.01 -32.95 6.80
CA ALA A 128 -7.95 -33.17 5.82
C ALA A 128 -6.66 -32.39 6.15
N GLY A 129 -6.50 -31.94 7.41
CA GLY A 129 -5.32 -31.18 7.85
C GLY A 129 -5.18 -29.80 7.21
N ILE A 130 -6.31 -29.17 6.82
CA ILE A 130 -6.40 -27.92 6.07
C ILE A 130 -7.44 -26.98 6.68
N PHE A 131 -7.09 -25.71 6.81
CA PHE A 131 -7.93 -24.63 7.36
C PHE A 131 -7.78 -23.37 6.50
N HIS A 132 -8.70 -22.42 6.64
CA HIS A 132 -8.62 -21.13 5.96
C HIS A 132 -9.18 -19.98 6.79
N PHE A 133 -8.64 -18.79 6.53
CA PHE A 133 -8.99 -17.54 7.20
C PHE A 133 -9.03 -16.41 6.18
N GLN A 134 -9.84 -15.39 6.45
CA GLN A 134 -9.99 -14.24 5.55
C GLN A 134 -9.41 -12.98 6.17
N PHE A 135 -8.52 -12.32 5.44
CA PHE A 135 -7.93 -11.05 5.85
C PHE A 135 -8.16 -10.00 4.78
N TRP A 136 -8.49 -8.79 5.20
CA TRP A 136 -8.50 -7.63 4.33
C TRP A 136 -7.06 -7.16 4.08
N GLN A 137 -6.71 -6.91 2.82
CA GLN A 137 -5.45 -6.29 2.41
C GLN A 137 -5.74 -5.29 1.30
N TYR A 138 -5.43 -4.01 1.52
CA TYR A 138 -5.40 -2.97 0.47
C TYR A 138 -6.64 -2.90 -0.44
N ASN A 139 -7.84 -3.10 0.12
CA ASN A 139 -9.15 -3.12 -0.56
C ASN A 139 -9.57 -4.46 -1.20
N GLU A 140 -8.94 -5.56 -0.84
CA GLU A 140 -9.41 -6.90 -1.20
C GLU A 140 -9.45 -7.81 0.02
N TRP A 141 -10.49 -8.63 0.11
CA TRP A 141 -10.52 -9.75 1.04
C TRP A 141 -9.74 -10.91 0.42
N LEU A 142 -8.79 -11.46 1.17
CA LEU A 142 -7.93 -12.54 0.77
C LEU A 142 -8.23 -13.79 1.60
N ASP A 143 -8.47 -14.92 0.92
CA ASP A 143 -8.67 -16.22 1.54
C ASP A 143 -7.32 -16.94 1.66
N VAL A 144 -6.83 -17.04 2.89
CA VAL A 144 -5.53 -17.62 3.24
C VAL A 144 -5.73 -19.04 3.75
N VAL A 145 -5.31 -20.00 2.93
CA VAL A 145 -5.35 -21.43 3.25
C VAL A 145 -4.05 -21.84 3.91
N ILE A 146 -4.13 -22.65 4.97
CA ILE A 146 -2.98 -23.22 5.67
C ILE A 146 -3.20 -24.70 5.97
N ASP A 147 -2.11 -25.44 6.16
CA ASP A 147 -2.19 -26.69 6.93
C ASP A 147 -2.22 -26.43 8.45
N ASP A 148 -2.50 -27.45 9.26
CA ASP A 148 -2.59 -27.33 10.72
C ASP A 148 -1.31 -27.69 11.48
N ARG A 149 -0.15 -27.83 10.82
CA ARG A 149 1.11 -28.05 11.53
C ARG A 149 1.49 -26.78 12.28
N LEU A 150 1.65 -26.84 13.60
CA LEU A 150 2.00 -25.71 14.45
C LEU A 150 3.40 -25.88 15.07
N PRO A 151 4.16 -24.79 15.28
CA PRO A 151 5.46 -24.84 15.94
C PRO A 151 5.34 -25.22 17.42
N THR A 152 6.06 -26.27 17.83
CA THR A 152 6.06 -26.76 19.21
C THR A 152 7.46 -26.89 19.80
N PHE A 153 7.54 -26.80 21.13
CA PHE A 153 8.70 -27.17 21.90
C PHE A 153 8.26 -28.01 23.10
N LYS A 154 8.80 -29.24 23.22
CA LYS A 154 8.37 -30.22 24.24
C LYS A 154 6.86 -30.44 24.27
N ASP A 155 6.26 -30.63 23.09
CA ASP A 155 4.83 -30.91 22.90
C ASP A 155 3.89 -29.80 23.40
N ARG A 156 4.40 -28.57 23.45
CA ARG A 156 3.59 -27.36 23.73
C ARG A 156 3.74 -26.37 22.60
N LEU A 157 2.66 -25.66 22.29
CA LEU A 157 2.68 -24.54 21.35
C LEU A 157 3.65 -23.47 21.86
N VAL A 158 4.46 -22.92 20.96
CA VAL A 158 5.46 -21.89 21.29
C VAL A 158 4.87 -20.48 21.17
N PHE A 159 3.92 -20.28 20.27
CA PHE A 159 3.30 -18.98 19.96
C PHE A 159 1.89 -18.89 20.55
N LEU A 160 0.96 -18.21 19.89
CA LEU A 160 -0.42 -18.05 20.36
C LEU A 160 -1.07 -19.42 20.65
N HIS A 161 -1.76 -19.50 21.80
CA HIS A 161 -2.53 -20.66 22.22
C HIS A 161 -3.73 -20.24 23.07
N SER A 162 -4.71 -21.13 23.19
CA SER A 162 -5.85 -20.98 24.11
C SER A 162 -5.46 -21.39 25.53
N ALA A 163 -6.17 -20.83 26.52
CA ALA A 163 -6.13 -21.33 27.89
C ALA A 163 -6.61 -22.78 27.97
N ASP A 164 -7.53 -23.18 27.07
CA ASP A 164 -7.97 -24.55 26.88
C ASP A 164 -7.02 -25.31 25.93
N LEU A 165 -6.36 -26.35 26.46
CA LEU A 165 -5.35 -27.13 25.73
C LEU A 165 -5.88 -27.86 24.49
N ASN A 166 -7.20 -28.03 24.38
CA ASN A 166 -7.84 -28.73 23.28
C ASN A 166 -8.28 -27.80 22.15
N GLU A 167 -8.17 -26.48 22.29
CA GLU A 167 -8.67 -25.50 21.31
C GLU A 167 -7.55 -24.86 20.49
N PHE A 168 -7.75 -24.75 19.16
CA PHE A 168 -6.66 -24.41 18.23
C PHE A 168 -6.95 -23.30 17.20
N TRP A 169 -8.17 -22.74 17.13
CA TRP A 169 -8.50 -21.71 16.13
C TRP A 169 -7.56 -20.50 16.18
N SER A 170 -7.20 -20.03 17.39
CA SER A 170 -6.39 -18.84 17.59
C SER A 170 -4.96 -19.05 17.09
N ALA A 171 -4.35 -20.18 17.43
CA ALA A 171 -3.03 -20.59 16.94
C ALA A 171 -2.99 -20.72 15.41
N LEU A 172 -4.06 -21.26 14.81
CA LEU A 172 -4.18 -21.39 13.35
C LEU A 172 -4.41 -20.03 12.67
N LEU A 173 -5.16 -19.11 13.30
CA LEU A 173 -5.35 -17.75 12.80
C LEU A 173 -4.02 -16.98 12.77
N GLU A 174 -3.23 -17.04 13.85
CA GLU A 174 -1.88 -16.45 13.90
C GLU A 174 -0.98 -17.04 12.80
N LYS A 175 -1.02 -18.36 12.58
CA LYS A 175 -0.28 -19.01 11.50
C LYS A 175 -0.68 -18.47 10.12
N ALA A 176 -1.98 -18.34 9.85
CA ALA A 176 -2.46 -17.80 8.58
C ALA A 176 -2.01 -16.34 8.37
N TYR A 177 -2.02 -15.55 9.44
CA TYR A 177 -1.52 -14.17 9.41
C TYR A 177 0.01 -14.10 9.23
N ALA A 178 0.76 -15.03 9.85
CA ALA A 178 2.20 -15.20 9.63
C ALA A 178 2.51 -15.57 8.16
N LYS A 179 1.74 -16.48 7.57
CA LYS A 179 1.83 -16.83 6.13
C LYS A 179 1.61 -15.61 5.25
N LEU A 180 0.56 -14.84 5.50
CA LEU A 180 0.25 -13.62 4.75
C LEU A 180 1.42 -12.62 4.77
N ASN A 181 2.07 -12.49 5.94
CA ASN A 181 3.20 -11.60 6.17
C ASN A 181 4.58 -12.22 5.89
N GLY A 182 4.62 -13.49 5.49
CA GLY A 182 5.80 -14.22 5.03
C GLY A 182 6.53 -15.09 6.06
N SER A 183 6.43 -14.81 7.36
CA SER A 183 6.98 -15.66 8.45
C SER A 183 6.44 -15.22 9.81
N TYR A 184 6.56 -16.06 10.85
CA TYR A 184 6.24 -15.67 12.23
C TYR A 184 7.10 -14.50 12.72
N GLU A 185 8.41 -14.49 12.43
CA GLU A 185 9.30 -13.40 12.82
C GLU A 185 8.86 -12.04 12.23
N ALA A 186 8.20 -12.02 11.06
CA ALA A 186 7.69 -10.79 10.46
C ALA A 186 6.55 -10.12 11.26
N LEU A 187 5.93 -10.86 12.19
CA LEU A 187 4.89 -10.35 13.09
C LEU A 187 5.45 -9.60 14.29
N LYS A 188 6.75 -9.74 14.61
CA LYS A 188 7.37 -9.03 15.74
C LYS A 188 7.25 -7.51 15.58
N GLY A 189 6.65 -6.85 16.56
CA GLY A 189 6.47 -5.40 16.61
C GLY A 189 5.49 -4.86 15.57
N GLY A 190 4.45 -4.17 16.04
CA GLY A 190 3.40 -3.57 15.24
C GLY A 190 2.44 -2.72 16.07
N SER A 191 1.49 -2.09 15.41
CA SER A 191 0.37 -1.40 16.06
C SER A 191 -0.91 -2.23 15.94
N SER A 192 -1.73 -2.27 16.99
CA SER A 192 -2.97 -3.05 17.01
C SER A 192 -3.92 -2.65 15.88
N ILE A 193 -3.88 -1.37 15.49
CA ILE A 193 -4.67 -0.83 14.38
C ILE A 193 -4.40 -1.56 13.05
N GLU A 194 -3.16 -2.04 12.83
CA GLU A 194 -2.80 -2.77 11.61
C GLU A 194 -3.60 -4.08 11.51
N ALA A 195 -3.67 -4.83 12.61
CA ALA A 195 -4.40 -6.09 12.65
C ALA A 195 -5.92 -5.84 12.62
N MET A 196 -6.40 -4.82 13.33
CA MET A 196 -7.83 -4.48 13.33
C MET A 196 -8.31 -4.11 11.92
N GLU A 197 -7.53 -3.35 11.14
CA GLU A 197 -7.82 -3.06 9.74
C GLU A 197 -7.84 -4.33 8.89
N ASP A 198 -6.89 -5.24 9.09
CA ASP A 198 -6.82 -6.51 8.35
C ASP A 198 -7.97 -7.46 8.71
N PHE A 199 -8.58 -7.31 9.89
CA PHE A 199 -9.74 -8.09 10.30
C PHE A 199 -11.08 -7.47 9.87
N THR A 200 -11.11 -6.20 9.52
CA THR A 200 -12.38 -5.46 9.32
C THR A 200 -12.52 -4.79 7.96
N GLY A 201 -11.41 -4.47 7.29
CA GLY A 201 -11.37 -3.49 6.21
C GLY A 201 -11.69 -2.06 6.66
N GLY A 202 -11.75 -1.83 7.97
CA GLY A 202 -12.10 -0.59 8.62
C GLY A 202 -11.05 0.52 8.48
N VAL A 203 -11.33 1.64 9.13
CA VAL A 203 -10.42 2.78 9.24
C VAL A 203 -9.98 2.97 10.67
N GLY A 204 -8.67 3.03 10.87
CA GLY A 204 -8.06 3.33 12.15
C GLY A 204 -8.09 4.82 12.49
N GLU A 205 -8.39 5.16 13.75
CA GLU A 205 -8.16 6.48 14.34
C GLU A 205 -7.36 6.33 15.63
N THR A 206 -6.34 7.17 15.81
CA THR A 206 -5.51 7.20 17.00
C THR A 206 -5.79 8.43 17.86
N PHE A 207 -5.96 8.22 19.16
CA PHE A 207 -6.15 9.27 20.16
C PHE A 207 -5.01 9.25 21.17
N GLU A 208 -4.35 10.39 21.34
CA GLU A 208 -3.49 10.65 22.51
C GLU A 208 -4.38 10.94 23.71
N VAL A 209 -4.32 10.11 24.75
CA VAL A 209 -5.19 10.18 25.93
C VAL A 209 -5.12 11.55 26.61
N LYS A 210 -3.92 12.12 26.72
CA LYS A 210 -3.68 13.46 27.32
C LYS A 210 -4.32 14.61 26.53
N LYS A 211 -4.59 14.41 25.24
CA LYS A 211 -5.22 15.39 24.34
C LYS A 211 -6.64 14.98 23.94
N ALA A 212 -7.17 13.94 24.56
CA ALA A 212 -8.48 13.40 24.24
C ALA A 212 -9.59 14.44 24.53
N PRO A 213 -10.69 14.44 23.76
CA PRO A 213 -11.77 15.39 23.95
C PRO A 213 -12.50 15.13 25.27
N LYS A 214 -13.17 16.15 25.83
CA LYS A 214 -13.86 16.02 27.14
C LYS A 214 -14.93 14.92 27.19
N ASN A 215 -15.50 14.56 26.04
CA ASN A 215 -16.50 13.51 25.88
C ASN A 215 -15.88 12.14 25.52
N PHE A 216 -14.58 11.92 25.76
CA PHE A 216 -13.88 10.70 25.33
C PHE A 216 -14.52 9.41 25.86
N TYR A 217 -15.00 9.39 27.10
CA TYR A 217 -15.75 8.26 27.65
C TYR A 217 -16.95 7.86 26.77
N ALA A 218 -17.80 8.83 26.41
CA ALA A 218 -18.97 8.59 25.57
C ALA A 218 -18.58 8.22 24.13
N LEU A 219 -17.43 8.69 23.64
CA LEU A 219 -16.89 8.30 22.33
C LEU A 219 -16.51 6.82 22.33
N LEU A 220 -15.75 6.35 23.34
CA LEU A 220 -15.36 4.94 23.45
C LEU A 220 -16.58 4.04 23.67
N GLN A 221 -17.54 4.46 24.48
CA GLN A 221 -18.80 3.75 24.66
C GLN A 221 -19.55 3.58 23.34
N LYS A 222 -19.66 4.65 22.54
CA LYS A 222 -20.28 4.56 21.22
C LYS A 222 -19.49 3.67 20.26
N ALA A 223 -18.15 3.70 20.31
CA ALA A 223 -17.31 2.86 19.47
C ALA A 223 -17.56 1.37 19.77
N LEU A 224 -17.52 0.97 21.05
CA LEU A 224 -17.79 -0.41 21.47
C LEU A 224 -19.22 -0.85 21.12
N GLN A 225 -20.22 0.01 21.36
CA GLN A 225 -21.62 -0.28 21.00
C GLN A 225 -21.84 -0.46 19.48
N ARG A 226 -21.00 0.17 18.66
CA ARG A 226 -21.02 0.03 17.19
C ARG A 226 -20.18 -1.16 16.70
N GLY A 227 -19.57 -1.92 17.61
CA GLY A 227 -18.71 -3.04 17.27
C GLY A 227 -17.35 -2.65 16.71
N SER A 228 -16.92 -1.38 16.88
CA SER A 228 -15.55 -0.96 16.56
C SER A 228 -14.55 -1.73 17.43
N LEU A 229 -13.40 -2.07 16.86
CA LEU A 229 -12.32 -2.70 17.61
C LEU A 229 -11.50 -1.61 18.31
N VAL A 230 -11.18 -1.81 19.59
CA VAL A 230 -10.54 -0.78 20.41
C VAL A 230 -9.33 -1.37 21.13
N GLY A 231 -8.18 -0.76 20.89
CA GLY A 231 -6.92 -1.06 21.56
C GLY A 231 -6.40 0.12 22.36
N CYS A 232 -5.54 -0.14 23.33
CA CYS A 232 -4.85 0.89 24.08
C CYS A 232 -3.43 0.45 24.43
N SER A 233 -2.56 1.42 24.68
CA SER A 233 -1.17 1.15 25.04
C SER A 233 -0.59 2.22 25.97
N ILE A 234 0.50 1.83 26.63
CA ILE A 234 1.32 2.68 27.48
C ILE A 234 2.67 2.83 26.76
N ASP A 235 3.08 4.07 26.46
CA ASP A 235 4.32 4.26 25.69
C ASP A 235 5.56 4.00 26.56
N ILE A 236 6.67 3.73 25.88
CA ILE A 236 7.98 3.54 26.49
C ILE A 236 8.83 4.78 26.26
N SER A 237 9.61 5.17 27.28
CA SER A 237 10.58 6.26 27.13
C SER A 237 11.87 5.80 26.45
N ASN A 238 12.18 4.50 26.52
CA ASN A 238 13.35 3.88 25.90
C ASN A 238 13.10 2.37 25.69
N ALA A 239 13.90 1.73 24.84
CA ALA A 239 13.74 0.32 24.47
C ALA A 239 13.86 -0.67 25.65
N ALA A 240 14.55 -0.31 26.74
CA ALA A 240 14.68 -1.18 27.91
C ALA A 240 13.38 -1.25 28.74
N GLU A 241 12.44 -0.34 28.51
CA GLU A 241 11.10 -0.37 29.13
C GLU A 241 10.09 -1.20 28.33
N SER A 242 10.47 -1.77 27.20
CA SER A 242 9.60 -2.68 26.43
C SER A 242 9.20 -3.88 27.28
N GLU A 243 7.91 -4.13 27.39
CA GLU A 243 7.30 -5.18 28.22
C GLU A 243 7.65 -5.07 29.72
N ALA A 244 8.00 -3.87 30.19
CA ALA A 244 8.32 -3.64 31.61
C ALA A 244 7.04 -3.49 32.46
N ARG A 245 7.00 -4.21 33.58
CA ARG A 245 5.89 -4.15 34.56
C ARG A 245 5.99 -2.91 35.46
N THR A 246 4.90 -2.15 35.55
CA THR A 246 4.76 -1.00 36.45
C THR A 246 4.43 -1.44 37.88
N PRO A 247 4.59 -0.56 38.87
CA PRO A 247 4.14 -0.83 40.25
C PRO A 247 2.64 -1.13 40.36
N SER A 248 1.83 -0.60 39.43
CA SER A 248 0.39 -0.83 39.35
C SER A 248 -0.01 -2.11 38.62
N GLY A 249 0.97 -2.94 38.22
CA GLY A 249 0.76 -4.23 37.58
C GLY A 249 0.69 -4.19 36.05
N LEU A 250 0.49 -3.01 35.45
CA LEU A 250 0.41 -2.79 34.00
C LEU A 250 1.76 -2.99 33.31
N ILE A 251 1.75 -3.25 32.01
CA ILE A 251 2.93 -3.51 31.18
C ILE A 251 3.11 -2.35 30.19
N LYS A 252 4.31 -1.78 30.12
CA LYS A 252 4.65 -0.74 29.15
C LYS A 252 5.09 -1.32 27.80
N GLY A 253 4.91 -0.55 26.73
CA GLY A 253 5.32 -0.96 25.38
C GLY A 253 4.55 -2.19 24.88
N HIS A 254 3.33 -2.37 25.40
CA HIS A 254 2.49 -3.55 25.20
C HIS A 254 1.09 -3.12 24.78
N ALA A 255 0.47 -3.92 23.92
CA ALA A 255 -0.87 -3.67 23.42
C ALA A 255 -1.91 -4.33 24.34
N TYR A 256 -2.94 -3.57 24.68
CA TYR A 256 -4.11 -4.03 25.41
C TYR A 256 -5.37 -3.86 24.55
N SER A 257 -6.42 -4.62 24.87
CA SER A 257 -7.74 -4.46 24.25
C SER A 257 -8.68 -3.76 25.23
N VAL A 258 -9.51 -2.84 24.77
CA VAL A 258 -10.63 -2.33 25.57
C VAL A 258 -11.84 -3.21 25.27
N THR A 259 -12.37 -3.87 26.29
CA THR A 259 -13.40 -4.91 26.13
C THR A 259 -14.74 -4.56 26.75
N GLY A 260 -14.84 -3.42 27.44
CA GLY A 260 -16.07 -2.97 28.08
C GLY A 260 -15.95 -1.58 28.66
N ILE A 261 -17.09 -0.92 28.81
CA ILE A 261 -17.20 0.38 29.47
C ILE A 261 -18.60 0.50 30.07
N ASP A 262 -18.68 0.83 31.36
CA ASP A 262 -19.95 0.88 32.07
C ASP A 262 -19.88 1.84 33.27
N GLU A 263 -21.04 2.25 33.76
CA GLU A 263 -21.19 3.12 34.93
C GLU A 263 -21.82 2.34 36.09
N VAL A 264 -21.22 2.43 37.28
CA VAL A 264 -21.72 1.79 38.50
C VAL A 264 -22.04 2.81 39.57
N ASN A 265 -23.01 2.52 40.43
CA ASN A 265 -23.27 3.33 41.61
C ASN A 265 -22.49 2.78 42.80
N TYR A 266 -21.38 3.44 43.13
CA TYR A 266 -20.55 3.10 44.28
C TYR A 266 -20.77 4.13 45.39
N GLN A 267 -21.32 3.68 46.53
CA GLN A 267 -21.55 4.53 47.71
C GLN A 267 -22.36 5.81 47.44
N GLY A 268 -23.33 5.75 46.52
CA GLY A 268 -24.18 6.89 46.16
C GLY A 268 -23.57 7.83 45.11
N GLN A 269 -22.41 7.48 44.54
CA GLN A 269 -21.77 8.22 43.45
C GLN A 269 -21.68 7.36 42.20
N THR A 270 -21.96 7.95 41.04
CA THR A 270 -21.72 7.30 39.75
C THR A 270 -20.21 7.26 39.48
N VAL A 271 -19.67 6.06 39.31
CA VAL A 271 -18.28 5.80 38.96
C VAL A 271 -18.23 5.22 37.56
N ARG A 272 -17.36 5.79 36.72
CA ARG A 272 -17.13 5.33 35.35
C ARG A 272 -16.02 4.29 35.34
N LEU A 273 -16.31 3.12 34.79
CA LEU A 273 -15.39 2.02 34.69
C LEU A 273 -15.08 1.70 33.23
N ILE A 274 -13.86 1.23 33.00
CA ILE A 274 -13.40 0.70 31.72
C ILE A 274 -12.76 -0.67 31.96
N ARG A 275 -13.09 -1.63 31.10
CA ARG A 275 -12.55 -2.99 31.13
C ARG A 275 -11.47 -3.12 30.07
N VAL A 276 -10.31 -3.57 30.50
CA VAL A 276 -9.10 -3.69 29.68
C VAL A 276 -8.59 -5.11 29.79
N ARG A 277 -8.12 -5.68 28.68
CA ARG A 277 -7.56 -7.02 28.62
C ARG A 277 -6.11 -7.03 28.16
N ASN A 278 -5.27 -7.71 28.93
CA ASN A 278 -3.92 -8.09 28.58
C ASN A 278 -3.93 -9.36 27.70
N PRO A 279 -3.41 -9.32 26.46
CA PRO A 279 -3.35 -10.49 25.58
C PRO A 279 -2.42 -11.62 26.08
N TRP A 280 -1.67 -11.43 27.17
CA TRP A 280 -0.94 -12.51 27.82
C TRP A 280 -1.85 -13.53 28.51
N GLY A 281 -3.13 -13.17 28.76
CA GLY A 281 -4.05 -14.03 29.50
C GLY A 281 -3.74 -14.13 30.99
N GLN A 282 -2.93 -13.20 31.50
CA GLN A 282 -2.47 -13.10 32.89
C GLN A 282 -1.86 -11.71 33.12
N VAL A 283 -1.53 -11.38 34.38
CA VAL A 283 -0.89 -10.14 34.81
C VAL A 283 -1.78 -8.92 34.59
N GLU A 284 -2.39 -8.50 35.70
CA GLU A 284 -3.48 -7.51 35.72
C GLU A 284 -3.17 -6.28 36.56
N TRP A 285 -4.06 -5.29 36.45
CA TRP A 285 -4.15 -4.12 37.32
C TRP A 285 -4.34 -4.52 38.78
N ASN A 286 -3.56 -3.93 39.69
CA ASN A 286 -3.62 -4.22 41.13
C ASN A 286 -4.19 -3.06 41.99
N GLY A 287 -4.80 -2.05 41.36
CA GLY A 287 -5.40 -0.91 42.06
C GLY A 287 -6.91 -1.08 42.29
N ALA A 288 -7.61 0.05 42.45
CA ALA A 288 -9.05 0.08 42.68
C ALA A 288 -9.81 -0.58 41.51
N TRP A 289 -10.84 -1.39 41.84
CA TRP A 289 -11.64 -2.19 40.90
C TRP A 289 -10.91 -3.34 40.20
N SER A 290 -9.68 -3.66 40.63
CA SER A 290 -9.06 -4.95 40.30
C SER A 290 -9.93 -6.13 40.75
N ASP A 291 -9.64 -7.31 40.23
CA ASP A 291 -10.45 -8.52 40.45
C ASP A 291 -10.72 -8.86 41.91
N ASN A 292 -9.72 -8.65 42.77
CA ASN A 292 -9.78 -8.92 44.21
C ASN A 292 -10.05 -7.66 45.05
N SER A 293 -10.46 -6.55 44.43
CA SER A 293 -10.68 -5.26 45.10
C SER A 293 -11.95 -5.29 45.97
N SER A 294 -11.87 -4.72 47.18
CA SER A 294 -13.00 -4.65 48.11
C SER A 294 -14.20 -3.84 47.60
N GLU A 295 -14.00 -2.99 46.60
CA GLU A 295 -15.02 -2.17 45.96
C GLU A 295 -16.15 -3.02 45.37
N TRP A 296 -15.82 -4.22 44.88
CA TRP A 296 -16.80 -5.19 44.38
C TRP A 296 -17.78 -5.62 45.47
N ASP A 297 -17.39 -5.65 46.75
CA ASP A 297 -18.28 -6.09 47.86
C ASP A 297 -19.50 -5.18 48.03
N SER A 298 -19.45 -3.95 47.52
CA SER A 298 -20.55 -3.00 47.56
C SER A 298 -21.62 -3.22 46.48
N LEU A 299 -21.32 -3.97 45.42
CA LEU A 299 -22.21 -4.18 44.28
C LEU A 299 -23.06 -5.45 44.46
N SER A 300 -24.28 -5.41 43.94
CA SER A 300 -25.17 -6.56 43.92
C SER A 300 -24.64 -7.67 42.99
N PRO A 301 -25.00 -8.95 43.23
CA PRO A 301 -24.63 -10.04 42.34
C PRO A 301 -25.07 -9.83 40.87
N SER A 302 -26.22 -9.17 40.65
CA SER A 302 -26.70 -8.83 39.30
C SER A 302 -25.82 -7.79 38.59
N GLU A 303 -25.35 -6.77 39.31
CA GLU A 303 -24.43 -5.77 38.75
C GLU A 303 -23.07 -6.41 38.42
N LYS A 304 -22.56 -7.28 39.29
CA LYS A 304 -21.33 -8.05 39.02
C LYS A 304 -21.48 -8.93 37.78
N GLN A 305 -22.62 -9.59 37.62
CA GLN A 305 -22.89 -10.41 36.45
C GLN A 305 -22.98 -9.57 35.16
N GLN A 306 -23.63 -8.40 35.21
CA GLN A 306 -23.69 -7.47 34.07
C GLN A 306 -22.29 -7.00 33.64
N LEU A 307 -21.41 -6.75 34.60
CA LEU A 307 -20.03 -6.33 34.36
C LEU A 307 -19.12 -7.51 33.98
N HIS A 308 -19.65 -8.73 33.94
CA HIS A 308 -18.92 -9.99 33.79
C HIS A 308 -17.70 -10.06 34.72
N HIS A 309 -17.86 -9.59 35.97
CA HIS A 309 -16.80 -9.69 36.97
C HIS A 309 -16.53 -11.15 37.29
N THR A 310 -15.27 -11.54 37.12
CA THR A 310 -14.74 -12.84 37.50
C THR A 310 -13.45 -12.56 38.26
N ALA A 311 -13.16 -13.28 39.35
CA ALA A 311 -11.93 -13.09 40.12
C ALA A 311 -10.90 -14.15 39.71
N LEU A 312 -10.38 -14.03 38.48
CA LEU A 312 -9.46 -14.98 37.86
C LEU A 312 -8.35 -14.20 37.18
N ASP A 313 -7.10 -14.64 37.32
CA ASP A 313 -5.97 -14.04 36.59
C ASP A 313 -6.01 -14.51 35.13
N ASP A 314 -6.91 -13.91 34.35
CA ASP A 314 -7.17 -14.19 32.93
C ASP A 314 -6.72 -13.04 32.01
N GLY A 315 -6.11 -12.01 32.61
CA GLY A 315 -5.58 -10.81 31.97
C GLY A 315 -6.62 -9.71 31.79
N GLU A 316 -7.90 -9.94 32.06
CA GLU A 316 -8.97 -8.95 31.96
C GLU A 316 -9.30 -8.32 33.31
N PHE A 317 -9.33 -6.99 33.37
CA PHE A 317 -9.61 -6.27 34.61
C PHE A 317 -10.43 -5.01 34.36
N TRP A 318 -11.17 -4.60 35.38
CA TRP A 318 -11.80 -3.28 35.43
C TRP A 318 -10.90 -2.27 36.15
N MET A 319 -10.99 -1.01 35.72
CA MET A 319 -10.39 0.12 36.42
C MET A 319 -11.26 1.37 36.28
N LYS A 320 -11.04 2.37 37.14
CA LYS A 320 -11.70 3.67 36.96
C LYS A 320 -11.24 4.32 35.67
N PHE A 321 -12.15 5.00 35.00
CA PHE A 321 -11.81 5.71 33.77
C PHE A 321 -10.77 6.81 34.03
N GLU A 322 -10.80 7.48 35.18
CA GLU A 322 -9.80 8.48 35.55
C GLU A 322 -8.41 7.87 35.75
N ASP A 323 -8.33 6.64 36.29
CA ASP A 323 -7.09 5.91 36.43
C ASP A 323 -6.57 5.49 35.04
N PHE A 324 -7.45 5.07 34.14
CA PHE A 324 -7.11 4.78 32.75
C PHE A 324 -6.49 6.00 32.06
N LEU A 325 -7.11 7.18 32.18
CA LEU A 325 -6.60 8.42 31.60
C LEU A 325 -5.22 8.83 32.17
N SER A 326 -4.90 8.39 33.38
CA SER A 326 -3.64 8.70 34.05
C SER A 326 -2.51 7.73 33.70
N HIS A 327 -2.83 6.48 33.35
CA HIS A 327 -1.85 5.42 33.08
C HIS A 327 -1.63 5.13 31.60
N PHE A 328 -2.68 5.19 30.78
CA PHE A 328 -2.60 4.92 29.34
C PHE A 328 -2.34 6.21 28.56
N GLU A 329 -1.60 6.08 27.47
CA GLU A 329 -1.16 7.24 26.68
C GLU A 329 -1.79 7.28 25.29
N LYS A 330 -2.12 6.11 24.73
CA LYS A 330 -2.68 5.98 23.39
C LYS A 330 -3.90 5.06 23.38
N VAL A 331 -4.90 5.43 22.59
CA VAL A 331 -6.05 4.60 22.25
C VAL A 331 -6.19 4.55 20.73
N GLU A 332 -6.39 3.36 20.21
CA GLU A 332 -6.55 3.07 18.79
C GLU A 332 -7.95 2.51 18.58
N ILE A 333 -8.72 3.11 17.69
CA ILE A 333 -10.09 2.70 17.37
C ILE A 333 -10.13 2.35 15.89
N CYS A 334 -10.50 1.13 15.55
CA CYS A 334 -10.80 0.75 14.18
C CYS A 334 -12.31 0.75 13.97
N ASN A 335 -12.80 1.73 13.22
CA ASN A 335 -14.20 1.85 12.87
C ASN A 335 -14.52 0.99 11.66
N LEU A 336 -15.62 0.26 11.74
CA LEU A 336 -16.09 -0.62 10.68
C LEU A 336 -16.55 0.18 9.46
N THR A 337 -16.23 -0.34 8.27
CA THR A 337 -16.82 0.13 7.00
C THR A 337 -18.30 -0.24 6.91
N PRO A 338 -19.08 0.38 6.01
CA PRO A 338 -20.48 0.02 5.79
C PRO A 338 -20.70 -1.47 5.54
N ASP A 339 -19.73 -2.15 4.92
CA ASP A 339 -19.78 -3.58 4.61
C ASP A 339 -19.79 -4.48 5.84
N ALA A 340 -19.26 -3.98 6.98
CA ALA A 340 -19.24 -4.68 8.26
C ALA A 340 -20.35 -4.22 9.22
N LEU A 341 -21.16 -3.22 8.84
CA LEU A 341 -22.29 -2.70 9.62
C LEU A 341 -23.62 -3.31 9.14
N GLU A 342 -24.60 -3.42 10.05
CA GLU A 342 -25.96 -3.88 9.71
C GLU A 342 -26.66 -2.93 8.71
N ASP A 343 -27.57 -3.47 7.90
CA ASP A 343 -28.34 -2.71 6.90
C ASP A 343 -29.13 -1.52 7.47
N ASN A 344 -29.37 -1.49 8.79
CA ASN A 344 -30.11 -0.44 9.50
C ASN A 344 -29.21 0.65 10.12
N ALA A 345 -27.90 0.69 9.83
CA ALA A 345 -27.02 1.74 10.32
C ALA A 345 -27.43 3.12 9.76
N ALA A 346 -27.73 4.07 10.65
CA ALA A 346 -28.24 5.40 10.29
C ALA A 346 -27.29 6.24 9.42
N HIS A 347 -25.99 5.95 9.42
CA HIS A 347 -24.97 6.64 8.63
C HIS A 347 -23.98 5.62 8.05
N LYS A 348 -23.93 5.52 6.71
CA LYS A 348 -22.95 4.69 5.99
C LYS A 348 -21.86 5.64 5.45
N TRP A 349 -20.60 5.37 5.79
CA TRP A 349 -19.46 6.08 5.20
C TRP A 349 -19.34 5.73 3.72
N GLU A 350 -19.22 6.72 2.84
CA GLU A 350 -18.74 6.46 1.48
C GLU A 350 -17.22 6.33 1.49
N VAL A 351 -16.70 5.36 0.72
CA VAL A 351 -15.26 5.07 0.68
C VAL A 351 -14.78 5.17 -0.76
N SER A 352 -13.81 6.06 -0.97
CA SER A 352 -13.05 6.13 -2.22
C SER A 352 -11.62 5.63 -1.98
N ILE A 353 -11.09 4.88 -2.94
CA ILE A 353 -9.81 4.18 -2.77
C ILE A 353 -8.95 4.38 -4.01
N HIS A 354 -7.72 4.83 -3.79
CA HIS A 354 -6.74 5.06 -4.83
C HIS A 354 -5.47 4.26 -4.54
N GLN A 355 -4.98 3.53 -5.53
CA GLN A 355 -3.71 2.84 -5.44
C GLN A 355 -2.64 3.66 -6.17
N GLY A 356 -1.44 3.69 -5.63
CA GLY A 356 -0.31 4.36 -6.28
C GLY A 356 1.02 3.82 -5.82
N SER A 357 2.09 4.35 -6.41
CA SER A 357 3.47 3.95 -6.10
C SER A 357 4.39 5.16 -6.08
N TRP A 358 5.27 5.22 -5.08
CA TRP A 358 6.44 6.07 -5.09
C TRP A 358 7.57 5.29 -5.77
N VAL A 359 7.98 5.74 -6.95
CA VAL A 359 9.05 5.12 -7.74
C VAL A 359 10.21 6.09 -7.83
N ARG A 360 11.43 5.59 -7.60
CA ARG A 360 12.63 6.41 -7.59
C ARG A 360 12.83 7.11 -8.95
N GLY A 361 13.24 8.38 -8.91
CA GLY A 361 13.42 9.23 -10.10
C GLY A 361 12.12 9.74 -10.76
N ALA A 362 10.97 9.10 -10.52
CA ALA A 362 9.70 9.51 -11.11
C ALA A 362 8.78 10.16 -10.05
N THR A 363 8.11 9.32 -9.25
CA THR A 363 7.02 9.73 -8.35
C THR A 363 7.40 9.74 -6.87
N ALA A 364 8.62 9.32 -6.50
CA ALA A 364 9.13 9.40 -5.13
C ALA A 364 9.68 10.80 -4.81
N GLY A 365 8.79 11.81 -4.77
CA GLY A 365 9.16 13.22 -4.66
C GLY A 365 9.52 13.70 -3.24
N GLY A 366 9.19 12.91 -2.21
CA GLY A 366 9.37 13.30 -0.80
C GLY A 366 8.36 14.35 -0.35
N CYS A 367 8.43 14.78 0.91
CA CYS A 367 7.49 15.73 1.50
C CYS A 367 7.73 17.18 1.05
N ARG A 368 6.87 18.11 1.48
CA ARG A 368 6.88 19.52 1.09
C ARG A 368 8.20 20.26 1.40
N ASN A 369 9.03 19.74 2.30
CA ASN A 369 10.38 20.26 2.58
C ASN A 369 11.29 20.19 1.34
N PHE A 370 11.03 19.23 0.43
CA PHE A 370 11.76 19.00 -0.80
C PHE A 370 10.99 19.56 -2.00
N ILE A 371 10.78 20.88 -2.02
CA ILE A 371 9.89 21.54 -3.01
C ILE A 371 10.28 21.30 -4.48
N GLU A 372 11.55 20.99 -4.73
CA GLU A 372 12.08 20.71 -6.06
C GLU A 372 11.49 19.43 -6.67
N THR A 373 11.16 18.44 -5.82
CA THR A 373 10.67 17.12 -6.23
C THR A 373 9.27 16.80 -5.68
N PHE A 374 8.79 17.51 -4.65
CA PHE A 374 7.48 17.28 -4.01
C PHE A 374 6.32 17.21 -5.01
N TRP A 375 6.36 18.05 -6.04
CA TRP A 375 5.30 18.13 -7.05
C TRP A 375 5.20 16.88 -7.91
N THR A 376 6.21 16.01 -7.97
CA THR A 376 6.20 14.78 -8.79
C THR A 376 5.48 13.61 -8.12
N ASN A 377 5.15 13.72 -6.82
CA ASN A 377 4.33 12.72 -6.15
C ASN A 377 2.95 12.61 -6.81
N PRO A 378 2.28 11.45 -6.71
CA PRO A 378 0.89 11.31 -7.18
C PRO A 378 -0.02 12.34 -6.51
N GLN A 379 -1.05 12.78 -7.22
CA GLN A 379 -1.95 13.85 -6.78
C GLN A 379 -3.40 13.37 -6.99
N PHE A 380 -4.27 13.57 -5.99
CA PHE A 380 -5.66 13.12 -6.02
C PHE A 380 -6.59 14.28 -5.71
N LYS A 381 -7.50 14.60 -6.63
CA LYS A 381 -8.53 15.62 -6.44
C LYS A 381 -9.71 15.03 -5.67
N LEU A 382 -10.17 15.75 -4.66
CA LEU A 382 -11.38 15.51 -3.88
C LEU A 382 -12.36 16.66 -4.12
N GLN A 383 -13.59 16.35 -4.47
CA GLN A 383 -14.67 17.32 -4.59
C GLN A 383 -15.64 17.14 -3.44
N LEU A 384 -15.62 18.08 -2.49
CA LEU A 384 -16.52 18.12 -1.34
C LEU A 384 -17.73 18.99 -1.69
N ALA A 385 -18.85 18.36 -2.06
CA ALA A 385 -20.04 19.08 -2.54
C ALA A 385 -21.10 19.29 -1.46
N GLU A 386 -21.37 18.27 -0.65
CA GLU A 386 -22.45 18.24 0.33
C GLU A 386 -21.92 18.38 1.75
N LYS A 387 -22.51 19.29 2.53
CA LYS A 387 -22.23 19.49 3.96
C LYS A 387 -22.84 18.37 4.79
N ASP A 388 -22.27 18.10 5.95
CA ASP A 388 -22.83 17.12 6.89
C ASP A 388 -24.11 17.63 7.56
N GLU A 389 -24.95 16.71 8.04
CA GLU A 389 -26.24 17.07 8.63
C GLU A 389 -26.05 17.91 9.92
N GLY A 390 -26.50 19.17 9.85
CA GLY A 390 -26.39 20.10 10.97
C GLY A 390 -25.01 20.74 11.15
N GLN A 391 -24.11 20.60 10.16
CA GLN A 391 -22.79 21.23 10.15
C GLN A 391 -22.60 22.13 8.92
N ASP A 392 -21.65 23.05 9.01
CA ASP A 392 -21.29 23.97 7.90
C ASP A 392 -20.14 23.46 7.03
N GLU A 393 -19.50 22.37 7.43
CA GLU A 393 -18.33 21.77 6.79
C GLU A 393 -18.63 20.33 6.33
N CYS A 394 -17.70 19.78 5.56
CA CYS A 394 -17.70 18.41 5.08
C CYS A 394 -16.67 17.61 5.89
N THR A 395 -17.11 16.55 6.57
CA THR A 395 -16.24 15.67 7.34
C THR A 395 -15.76 14.50 6.49
N PHE A 396 -14.45 14.27 6.51
CA PHE A 396 -13.87 13.07 5.94
C PHE A 396 -12.64 12.61 6.74
N VAL A 397 -12.30 11.33 6.60
CA VAL A 397 -11.05 10.74 7.10
C VAL A 397 -10.21 10.38 5.89
N ALA A 398 -9.00 10.92 5.81
CA ALA A 398 -8.01 10.51 4.82
C ALA A 398 -7.00 9.56 5.48
N ALA A 399 -6.77 8.43 4.84
CA ALA A 399 -5.97 7.33 5.36
C ALA A 399 -4.99 6.85 4.29
N LEU A 400 -3.69 7.03 4.55
CA LEU A 400 -2.61 6.67 3.64
C LEU A 400 -1.85 5.46 4.17
N MET A 401 -1.95 4.33 3.48
CA MET A 401 -1.33 3.05 3.84
C MET A 401 -0.20 2.68 2.88
N GLN A 402 0.97 2.29 3.39
CA GLN A 402 2.06 1.68 2.60
C GLN A 402 1.93 0.16 2.54
N LYS A 403 2.16 -0.44 1.37
CA LYS A 403 1.89 -1.88 1.13
C LYS A 403 3.09 -2.79 1.36
N ASN A 404 2.82 -4.03 1.76
CA ASN A 404 3.72 -5.20 1.77
C ASN A 404 5.02 -5.08 2.58
N ARG A 405 5.17 -4.04 3.43
CA ARG A 405 6.45 -3.77 4.11
C ARG A 405 6.88 -4.88 5.07
N ARG A 406 5.95 -5.54 5.78
CA ARG A 406 6.25 -6.69 6.65
C ARG A 406 6.84 -7.87 5.87
N LYS A 407 6.20 -8.25 4.76
CA LYS A 407 6.68 -9.30 3.84
C LYS A 407 8.06 -9.02 3.25
N LEU A 408 8.41 -7.74 3.10
CA LEU A 408 9.70 -7.28 2.59
C LEU A 408 10.78 -7.15 3.67
N ARG A 409 10.50 -7.39 4.96
CA ARG A 409 11.52 -7.34 6.04
C ARG A 409 12.66 -8.32 5.81
N LYS A 410 12.37 -9.49 5.24
CA LYS A 410 13.41 -10.47 4.83
C LYS A 410 14.39 -9.94 3.77
N LEU A 411 14.02 -8.86 3.08
CA LEU A 411 14.86 -8.14 2.13
C LEU A 411 15.44 -6.84 2.73
N GLY A 412 15.31 -6.63 4.05
CA GLY A 412 15.78 -5.45 4.76
C GLY A 412 14.86 -4.23 4.70
N ALA A 413 13.63 -4.37 4.18
CA ALA A 413 12.70 -3.25 4.11
C ALA A 413 12.10 -2.92 5.50
N ALA A 414 12.09 -1.64 5.86
CA ALA A 414 11.39 -1.09 7.03
C ALA A 414 10.14 -0.30 6.61
N LEU A 415 9.28 0.03 7.58
CA LEU A 415 8.22 1.02 7.36
C LEU A 415 8.86 2.38 7.04
N LEU A 416 8.41 3.01 5.96
CA LEU A 416 8.82 4.36 5.58
C LEU A 416 8.07 5.38 6.43
N THR A 417 8.69 6.52 6.70
CA THR A 417 7.99 7.66 7.27
C THR A 417 7.10 8.28 6.20
N ILE A 418 5.78 8.19 6.37
CA ILE A 418 4.79 8.64 5.37
C ILE A 418 3.87 9.73 5.94
N GLY A 419 3.22 10.47 5.04
CA GLY A 419 2.24 11.50 5.37
C GLY A 419 1.63 12.09 4.10
N TYR A 420 0.77 13.09 4.25
CA TYR A 420 0.15 13.75 3.10
C TYR A 420 -0.19 15.22 3.41
N ALA A 421 -0.37 15.99 2.34
CA ALA A 421 -0.80 17.39 2.42
C ALA A 421 -2.01 17.62 1.52
N ILE A 422 -2.91 18.50 1.96
CA ILE A 422 -4.18 18.83 1.31
C ILE A 422 -4.14 20.31 0.91
N TYR A 423 -4.35 20.59 -0.37
CA TYR A 423 -4.36 21.93 -0.95
C TYR A 423 -5.73 22.24 -1.53
N GLU A 424 -6.09 23.51 -1.62
CA GLU A 424 -7.24 23.93 -2.43
C GLU A 424 -6.89 23.76 -3.91
N SER A 425 -7.75 23.10 -4.67
CA SER A 425 -7.52 22.82 -6.08
C SER A 425 -7.77 24.09 -6.90
N PRO A 426 -6.91 24.40 -7.90
CA PRO A 426 -7.33 25.29 -8.97
C PRO A 426 -8.39 24.59 -9.85
N ASP A 427 -9.18 25.36 -10.61
CA ASP A 427 -10.23 24.85 -11.54
C ASP A 427 -9.69 24.00 -12.72
N LYS A 428 -8.42 23.56 -12.67
CA LYS A 428 -7.76 22.81 -13.73
C LYS A 428 -7.57 21.35 -13.31
N ASP A 429 -8.03 20.44 -14.16
CA ASP A 429 -7.85 18.99 -14.01
C ASP A 429 -6.52 18.52 -14.64
N GLU A 430 -5.41 19.14 -14.25
CA GLU A 430 -4.06 18.75 -14.69
C GLU A 430 -3.14 18.56 -13.48
N HIS A 431 -2.12 17.71 -13.64
CA HIS A 431 -1.10 17.52 -12.63
C HIS A 431 -0.41 18.85 -12.28
N LEU A 432 -0.46 19.23 -11.01
CA LEU A 432 0.04 20.52 -10.55
C LEU A 432 1.57 20.52 -10.53
N THR A 433 2.15 21.62 -11.01
CA THR A 433 3.60 21.77 -11.11
C THR A 433 4.20 22.39 -9.86
N LYS A 434 5.53 22.37 -9.80
CA LYS A 434 6.36 22.98 -8.75
C LYS A 434 5.91 24.39 -8.33
N ASP A 435 5.60 25.25 -9.29
CA ASP A 435 5.26 26.65 -9.01
C ASP A 435 3.97 26.77 -8.19
N PHE A 436 2.98 25.92 -8.43
CA PHE A 436 1.76 25.90 -7.63
C PHE A 436 2.09 25.70 -6.14
N PHE A 437 2.83 24.66 -5.80
CA PHE A 437 3.16 24.33 -4.41
C PHE A 437 4.14 25.32 -3.76
N ARG A 438 4.90 26.07 -4.57
CA ARG A 438 5.78 27.13 -4.09
C ARG A 438 4.99 28.34 -3.57
N TYR A 439 3.88 28.69 -4.23
CA TYR A 439 3.10 29.89 -3.93
C TYR A 439 1.80 29.63 -3.15
N HIS A 440 1.37 28.39 -2.98
CA HIS A 440 0.14 28.03 -2.26
C HIS A 440 0.46 27.24 -0.98
N ALA A 441 -0.19 27.61 0.12
CA ALA A 441 -0.10 26.91 1.40
C ALA A 441 -1.10 25.75 1.46
N SER A 442 -0.76 24.68 2.18
CA SER A 442 -1.68 23.58 2.46
C SER A 442 -2.82 24.05 3.35
N LYS A 443 -4.06 23.66 3.05
CA LYS A 443 -5.23 23.90 3.90
C LYS A 443 -5.26 22.95 5.09
N ALA A 444 -4.88 21.70 4.85
CA ALA A 444 -4.76 20.66 5.87
C ALA A 444 -3.59 19.73 5.53
N ARG A 445 -3.18 18.89 6.47
CA ARG A 445 -2.12 17.89 6.32
C ARG A 445 -2.23 16.84 7.41
N SER A 446 -1.60 15.69 7.22
CA SER A 446 -1.44 14.73 8.32
C SER A 446 -0.74 15.40 9.50
N LYS A 447 -1.15 15.09 10.73
CA LYS A 447 -0.63 15.75 11.94
C LYS A 447 0.88 15.57 12.08
N THR A 448 1.35 14.37 11.74
CA THR A 448 2.76 13.99 11.78
C THR A 448 3.12 13.16 10.54
N TYR A 449 4.41 13.16 10.22
CA TYR A 449 5.01 12.16 9.35
C TYR A 449 5.58 11.08 10.27
N ILE A 450 5.11 9.85 10.12
CA ILE A 450 5.45 8.75 11.02
C ILE A 450 5.64 7.46 10.25
N ASN A 451 6.50 6.59 10.76
CA ASN A 451 6.85 5.30 10.20
C ASN A 451 5.87 4.19 10.63
N LEU A 452 4.56 4.45 10.46
CA LEU A 452 3.50 3.47 10.64
C LEU A 452 3.06 2.89 9.29
N ARG A 453 2.38 1.75 9.32
CA ARG A 453 1.79 1.16 8.12
C ARG A 453 0.76 2.07 7.48
N GLU A 454 -0.07 2.71 8.28
CA GLU A 454 -1.06 3.70 7.86
C GLU A 454 -0.95 4.98 8.68
N VAL A 455 -1.18 6.12 8.03
CA VAL A 455 -1.40 7.42 8.67
C VAL A 455 -2.79 7.90 8.30
N SER A 456 -3.64 8.08 9.30
CA SER A 456 -5.02 8.51 9.15
C SER A 456 -5.34 9.71 10.03
N ASP A 457 -6.07 10.67 9.48
CA ASP A 457 -6.55 11.84 10.20
C ASP A 457 -7.94 12.23 9.70
N ARG A 458 -8.76 12.73 10.64
CA ARG A 458 -10.08 13.29 10.39
C ARG A 458 -9.96 14.78 10.10
N PHE A 459 -10.66 15.24 9.07
CA PHE A 459 -10.70 16.62 8.63
C PHE A 459 -12.14 17.11 8.50
N GLU A 460 -12.32 18.39 8.77
CA GLU A 460 -13.51 19.17 8.50
C GLU A 460 -13.04 20.32 7.60
N LEU A 461 -13.58 20.39 6.38
CA LEU A 461 -13.25 21.41 5.40
C LEU A 461 -14.53 21.96 4.76
N PRO A 462 -14.58 23.25 4.39
CA PRO A 462 -15.74 23.78 3.69
C PRO A 462 -15.91 23.12 2.30
N PRO A 463 -17.13 23.09 1.74
CA PRO A 463 -17.36 22.59 0.39
C PRO A 463 -16.42 23.27 -0.63
N GLY A 464 -15.84 22.47 -1.52
CA GLY A 464 -14.85 22.92 -2.48
C GLY A 464 -14.04 21.77 -3.08
N ASP A 465 -13.16 22.11 -4.02
CA ASP A 465 -12.24 21.18 -4.65
C ASP A 465 -10.88 21.24 -3.95
N TYR A 466 -10.33 20.08 -3.61
CA TYR A 466 -9.06 19.92 -2.90
C TYR A 466 -8.15 18.91 -3.59
N ILE A 467 -6.84 19.03 -3.41
CA ILE A 467 -5.85 18.05 -3.86
C ILE A 467 -5.15 17.44 -2.66
N ILE A 468 -5.17 16.12 -2.55
CA ILE A 468 -4.36 15.34 -1.61
C ILE A 468 -3.10 14.88 -2.32
N VAL A 469 -1.95 15.15 -1.70
CA VAL A 469 -0.62 14.71 -2.18
C VAL A 469 -0.02 13.76 -1.15
N PRO A 470 -0.12 12.43 -1.34
CA PRO A 470 0.52 11.43 -0.49
C PRO A 470 2.01 11.31 -0.78
N THR A 471 2.84 11.35 0.26
CA THR A 471 4.30 11.31 0.12
C THR A 471 4.97 10.48 1.21
N THR A 472 6.16 10.00 0.91
CA THR A 472 7.17 9.68 1.92
C THR A 472 7.77 10.98 2.49
N TYR A 473 8.45 10.90 3.62
CA TYR A 473 9.15 12.06 4.20
C TYR A 473 10.34 12.46 3.33
N GLU A 474 11.26 11.53 3.10
CA GLU A 474 12.43 11.70 2.24
C GLU A 474 12.08 11.38 0.78
N PRO A 475 12.70 12.06 -0.20
CA PRO A 475 12.56 11.71 -1.61
C PRO A 475 13.25 10.37 -1.91
N GLN A 476 12.99 9.82 -3.10
CA GLN A 476 13.59 8.60 -3.64
C GLN A 476 13.28 7.29 -2.86
N GLN A 477 12.42 7.36 -1.83
CA GLN A 477 11.97 6.17 -1.12
C GLN A 477 10.88 5.46 -1.89
N GLU A 478 11.05 4.16 -2.12
CA GLU A 478 10.14 3.36 -2.94
C GLU A 478 9.18 2.53 -2.09
N ALA A 479 7.89 2.68 -2.38
CA ALA A 479 6.83 1.81 -1.89
C ALA A 479 5.54 2.01 -2.69
N ASP A 480 4.75 0.94 -2.75
CA ASP A 480 3.35 1.03 -3.15
C ASP A 480 2.52 1.55 -1.97
N PHE A 481 1.45 2.29 -2.26
CA PHE A 481 0.53 2.81 -1.27
C PHE A 481 -0.93 2.68 -1.69
N CYS A 482 -1.81 2.84 -0.72
CA CYS A 482 -3.26 2.93 -0.84
C CYS A 482 -3.71 4.19 -0.11
N LEU A 483 -4.38 5.12 -0.79
CA LEU A 483 -5.04 6.27 -0.20
C LEU A 483 -6.54 5.97 -0.14
N ARG A 484 -7.11 5.99 1.06
CA ARG A 484 -8.53 5.78 1.33
C ARG A 484 -9.12 7.07 1.87
N VAL A 485 -10.28 7.45 1.36
CA VAL A 485 -11.04 8.60 1.86
C VAL A 485 -12.42 8.12 2.27
N PHE A 486 -12.73 8.29 3.54
CA PHE A 486 -14.01 7.97 4.14
C PHE A 486 -14.78 9.26 4.37
N SER A 487 -15.95 9.44 3.78
CA SER A 487 -16.77 10.64 3.93
C SER A 487 -18.21 10.30 4.33
N GLU A 488 -18.88 11.20 5.05
CA GLU A 488 -20.28 10.99 5.45
C GLU A 488 -21.23 11.14 4.24
N LYS A 489 -20.95 12.12 3.39
CA LYS A 489 -21.64 12.33 2.11
C LYS A 489 -20.74 11.93 0.95
N ARG A 490 -21.34 11.77 -0.23
CA ARG A 490 -20.61 11.37 -1.44
C ARG A 490 -19.53 12.36 -1.81
N VAL A 491 -18.30 11.86 -1.93
CA VAL A 491 -17.15 12.63 -2.39
C VAL A 491 -16.71 12.08 -3.73
N VAL A 492 -16.63 12.96 -4.73
CA VAL A 492 -16.07 12.59 -6.04
C VAL A 492 -14.56 12.72 -5.95
N THR A 493 -13.86 11.63 -6.25
CA THR A 493 -12.40 11.63 -6.29
C THR A 493 -11.86 11.31 -7.68
N LYS A 494 -10.73 11.92 -8.03
CA LYS A 494 -10.09 11.77 -9.34
C LYS A 494 -8.58 11.82 -9.19
N GLU A 495 -7.88 10.88 -9.80
CA GLU A 495 -6.42 10.99 -9.91
C GLU A 495 -6.05 12.12 -10.87
N MET A 496 -5.18 13.02 -10.42
CA MET A 496 -4.67 14.15 -11.20
C MET A 496 -3.45 13.70 -12.00
N ASP A 497 -3.68 12.65 -12.78
CA ASP A 497 -2.74 12.16 -13.76
C ASP A 497 -3.08 12.74 -15.14
N GLY A 498 -2.07 13.00 -15.95
CA GLY A 498 -2.31 13.48 -17.31
C GLY A 498 -2.95 12.38 -18.15
N ASN A 499 -3.99 12.69 -18.92
CA ASN A 499 -4.43 11.78 -19.97
C ASN A 499 -3.29 11.57 -20.97
N VAL A 500 -3.13 10.33 -21.45
CA VAL A 500 -2.15 10.04 -22.49
C VAL A 500 -2.61 10.74 -23.76
N ASN A 501 -1.87 11.76 -24.18
CA ASN A 501 -2.13 12.51 -25.39
C ASN A 501 -0.80 12.78 -26.08
N ILE A 502 -0.69 12.32 -27.32
CA ILE A 502 0.54 12.39 -28.09
C ILE A 502 0.23 13.17 -29.36
N ASP A 503 0.68 14.42 -29.38
CA ASP A 503 0.55 15.30 -30.52
C ASP A 503 1.73 15.06 -31.47
N LEU A 504 1.47 14.30 -32.53
CA LEU A 504 2.45 14.01 -33.56
C LEU A 504 2.20 14.93 -34.75
N PRO A 505 3.15 15.81 -35.12
CA PRO A 505 3.01 16.57 -36.34
C PRO A 505 2.93 15.65 -37.56
N GLU A 506 2.12 16.04 -38.54
CA GLU A 506 2.04 15.35 -39.83
C GLU A 506 3.42 15.31 -40.49
N ILE A 507 3.73 14.19 -41.14
CA ILE A 507 4.98 14.04 -41.88
C ILE A 507 4.87 14.90 -43.14
N PRO A 508 5.73 15.92 -43.32
CA PRO A 508 5.67 16.78 -44.50
C PRO A 508 5.95 15.96 -45.77
N GLU A 509 5.22 16.29 -46.85
CA GLU A 509 5.46 15.66 -48.15
C GLU A 509 6.89 15.92 -48.65
N PRO A 510 7.49 14.98 -49.41
CA PRO A 510 8.83 15.16 -49.94
C PRO A 510 8.91 16.40 -50.83
N THR A 511 9.76 17.37 -50.47
CA THR A 511 10.02 18.53 -51.32
C THR A 511 10.65 18.05 -52.63
N GLN A 512 10.04 18.38 -53.77
CA GLN A 512 10.66 18.07 -55.06
C GLN A 512 11.95 18.88 -55.24
N PRO A 513 13.00 18.33 -55.91
CA PRO A 513 14.29 19.01 -56.09
C PRO A 513 14.20 20.41 -56.72
N GLN A 514 13.14 20.67 -57.48
CA GLN A 514 12.88 21.93 -58.17
C GLN A 514 12.28 23.02 -57.26
N GLN A 515 11.79 22.63 -56.09
CA GLN A 515 11.16 23.49 -55.08
C GLN A 515 12.06 23.66 -53.85
N GLU A 516 13.28 23.14 -53.88
CA GLU A 516 14.22 23.21 -52.75
C GLU A 516 14.67 24.64 -52.48
N THR A 517 14.61 25.02 -51.20
CA THR A 517 15.19 26.28 -50.73
C THR A 517 16.73 26.23 -50.80
N GLU A 518 17.39 27.38 -50.77
CA GLU A 518 18.86 27.42 -50.75
C GLU A 518 19.46 26.72 -49.52
N GLU A 519 18.75 26.73 -48.38
CA GLU A 519 19.13 25.99 -47.18
C GLU A 519 19.01 24.47 -47.38
N GLU A 520 17.97 24.00 -48.08
CA GLU A 520 17.79 22.59 -48.41
C GLU A 520 18.84 22.08 -49.39
N LYS A 521 19.28 22.90 -50.34
CA LYS A 521 20.38 22.57 -51.25
C LYS A 521 21.70 22.40 -50.49
N GLN A 522 22.02 23.32 -49.58
CA GLN A 522 23.19 23.20 -48.71
C GLN A 522 23.13 21.96 -47.82
N PHE A 523 21.94 21.64 -47.29
CA PHE A 523 21.74 20.44 -46.50
C PHE A 523 21.88 19.16 -47.34
N ARG A 524 21.43 19.18 -48.60
CA ARG A 524 21.62 18.08 -49.56
C ARG A 524 23.07 17.87 -49.94
N ASP A 525 23.86 18.93 -50.06
CA ASP A 525 25.30 18.81 -50.31
C ASP A 525 26.04 18.28 -49.08
N LEU A 526 25.63 18.68 -47.87
CA LEU A 526 26.12 18.08 -46.63
C LEU A 526 25.79 16.59 -46.59
N PHE A 527 24.54 16.20 -46.87
CA PHE A 527 24.12 14.80 -46.92
C PHE A 527 25.00 13.97 -47.86
N LYS A 528 25.23 14.43 -49.10
CA LYS A 528 26.10 13.75 -50.08
C LYS A 528 27.52 13.57 -49.58
N GLN A 529 28.04 14.54 -48.81
CA GLN A 529 29.37 14.45 -48.23
C GLN A 529 29.46 13.35 -47.15
N ILE A 530 28.35 13.05 -46.48
CA ILE A 530 28.27 12.10 -45.37
C ILE A 530 27.95 10.69 -45.86
N SER A 531 26.95 10.53 -46.73
CA SER A 531 26.54 9.22 -47.26
C SER A 531 27.48 8.68 -48.33
N GLY A 532 28.27 9.53 -48.98
CA GLY A 532 29.19 9.07 -50.03
C GLY A 532 28.43 8.51 -51.26
N PRO A 533 28.95 7.45 -51.92
CA PRO A 533 28.50 7.05 -53.25
C PRO A 533 27.18 6.26 -53.28
N ASP A 534 26.76 5.63 -52.17
CA ASP A 534 25.51 4.88 -52.10
C ASP A 534 24.29 5.78 -51.81
N MET A 535 24.52 7.05 -51.45
CA MET A 535 23.50 8.08 -51.21
C MET A 535 22.52 7.72 -50.07
N GLU A 536 22.95 6.88 -49.13
CA GLU A 536 22.19 6.46 -47.95
C GLU A 536 23.08 6.56 -46.70
N ILE A 537 22.50 6.92 -45.54
CA ILE A 537 23.28 7.06 -44.29
C ILE A 537 23.21 5.77 -43.47
N SER A 538 24.37 5.19 -43.20
CA SER A 538 24.57 4.06 -42.27
C SER A 538 24.59 4.48 -40.80
N ALA A 539 24.52 3.50 -39.89
CA ALA A 539 24.58 3.75 -38.45
C ALA A 539 25.92 4.37 -38.02
N GLU A 540 27.02 3.96 -38.64
CA GLU A 540 28.36 4.47 -38.38
C GLU A 540 28.52 5.93 -38.84
N GLU A 541 27.97 6.26 -40.01
CA GLU A 541 27.95 7.64 -40.52
C GLU A 541 27.05 8.55 -39.68
N LEU A 542 25.91 8.01 -39.22
CA LEU A 542 25.01 8.70 -38.31
C LEU A 542 25.67 8.96 -36.95
N GLU A 543 26.39 7.97 -36.40
CA GLU A 543 27.16 8.14 -35.16
C GLU A 543 28.21 9.24 -35.30
N TYR A 544 28.96 9.24 -36.41
CA TYR A 544 29.98 10.24 -36.68
C TYR A 544 29.39 11.66 -36.73
N ILE A 545 28.31 11.86 -37.49
CA ILE A 545 27.73 13.19 -37.66
C ILE A 545 27.08 13.69 -36.36
N LEU A 546 26.35 12.83 -35.65
CA LEU A 546 25.66 13.21 -34.42
C LEU A 546 26.65 13.64 -33.35
N ASN A 547 27.73 12.87 -33.18
CA ASN A 547 28.79 13.22 -32.24
C ASN A 547 29.53 14.50 -32.65
N ALA A 548 29.79 14.71 -33.94
CA ALA A 548 30.40 15.95 -34.44
C ALA A 548 29.52 17.19 -34.20
N VAL A 549 28.19 17.05 -34.24
CA VAL A 549 27.25 18.13 -33.89
C VAL A 549 27.27 18.40 -32.39
N LEU A 550 27.21 17.35 -31.57
CA LEU A 550 27.21 17.50 -30.12
C LEU A 550 28.52 18.14 -29.61
N GLU A 551 29.66 17.82 -30.21
CA GLU A 551 30.96 18.43 -29.88
C GLU A 551 31.03 19.92 -30.18
N LYS A 552 30.18 20.46 -31.06
CA LYS A 552 30.10 21.91 -31.34
C LYS A 552 29.33 22.69 -30.27
N ASN A 553 28.58 22.00 -29.40
CA ASN A 553 27.89 22.66 -28.30
C ASN A 553 28.86 23.00 -27.17
N LYS A 554 28.50 24.01 -26.37
CA LYS A 554 29.32 24.43 -25.21
C LYS A 554 29.31 23.41 -24.07
N ILE A 555 28.33 22.52 -24.06
CA ILE A 555 28.12 21.48 -23.06
C ILE A 555 28.76 20.19 -23.54
N LYS A 556 29.45 19.49 -22.63
CA LYS A 556 30.07 18.20 -22.93
C LYS A 556 29.05 17.09 -22.83
N PHE A 557 28.54 16.65 -23.97
CA PHE A 557 27.75 15.43 -24.06
C PHE A 557 28.66 14.20 -24.06
N LYS A 558 28.16 13.11 -23.49
CA LYS A 558 28.70 11.77 -23.78
C LYS A 558 28.37 11.43 -25.24
N LYS A 559 29.21 10.60 -25.84
CA LYS A 559 29.03 10.20 -27.24
C LYS A 559 27.77 9.35 -27.40
N ILE A 560 26.98 9.65 -28.43
CA ILE A 560 25.87 8.82 -28.88
C ILE A 560 26.45 7.48 -29.34
N SER A 561 25.85 6.39 -28.87
CA SER A 561 26.33 5.05 -29.17
C SER A 561 25.93 4.57 -30.58
N LEU A 562 26.75 3.71 -31.18
CA LEU A 562 26.39 3.04 -32.43
C LEU A 562 25.07 2.26 -32.33
N LEU A 563 24.78 1.68 -31.15
CA LEU A 563 23.53 0.96 -30.91
C LEU A 563 22.32 1.89 -31.00
N SER A 564 22.43 3.09 -30.42
CA SER A 564 21.41 4.14 -30.54
C SER A 564 21.18 4.52 -31.99
N CYS A 565 22.24 4.75 -32.76
CA CYS A 565 22.11 5.04 -34.19
C CYS A 565 21.39 3.91 -34.94
N LYS A 566 21.70 2.65 -34.65
CA LYS A 566 20.98 1.50 -35.24
C LYS A 566 19.50 1.49 -34.88
N ASN A 567 19.16 1.79 -33.62
CA ASN A 567 17.76 1.89 -33.18
C ASN A 567 17.04 3.03 -33.90
N ILE A 568 17.68 4.20 -34.02
CA ILE A 568 17.13 5.37 -34.73
C ILE A 568 16.82 5.01 -36.17
N ILE A 569 17.76 4.37 -36.88
CA ILE A 569 17.57 3.98 -38.28
C ILE A 569 16.45 2.95 -38.41
N SER A 570 16.47 1.90 -37.59
CA SER A 570 15.44 0.85 -37.60
C SER A 570 14.03 1.42 -37.38
N LEU A 571 13.93 2.50 -36.61
CA LEU A 571 12.68 3.14 -36.25
C LEU A 571 12.23 4.21 -37.26
N MET A 572 13.15 4.77 -38.05
CA MET A 572 12.86 5.84 -39.02
C MET A 572 12.74 5.35 -40.47
N ALA A 573 13.38 4.22 -40.81
CA ALA A 573 13.41 3.69 -42.17
C ALA A 573 12.05 3.08 -42.55
N SER A 574 11.44 3.62 -43.60
CA SER A 574 10.08 3.25 -44.05
C SER A 574 10.00 1.88 -44.75
N SER A 575 11.14 1.33 -45.16
CA SER A 575 11.26 0.12 -46.00
C SER A 575 11.97 -1.06 -45.31
N GLY A 576 12.33 -0.94 -44.03
CA GLY A 576 13.14 -1.96 -43.33
C GLY A 576 14.60 -1.99 -43.78
N ASN A 577 15.06 -0.95 -44.48
CA ASN A 577 16.45 -0.80 -44.89
C ASN A 577 17.32 -0.47 -43.66
N GLU A 578 18.56 -0.99 -43.61
CA GLU A 578 19.52 -0.70 -42.54
C GLU A 578 20.17 0.70 -42.66
N LYS A 579 19.62 1.58 -43.51
CA LYS A 579 20.15 2.92 -43.83
C LYS A 579 19.03 3.93 -44.06
N LEU A 580 19.35 5.22 -43.96
CA LEU A 580 18.42 6.34 -44.16
C LEU A 580 18.59 7.02 -45.51
N GLU A 581 17.48 7.21 -46.21
CA GLU A 581 17.43 8.05 -47.41
C GLU A 581 17.42 9.55 -47.06
N PHE A 582 17.66 10.42 -48.05
CA PHE A 582 17.75 11.86 -47.84
C PHE A 582 16.52 12.47 -47.13
N ASN A 583 15.31 12.07 -47.53
CA ASN A 583 14.08 12.63 -46.96
C ASN A 583 13.88 12.18 -45.51
N GLU A 584 14.17 10.91 -45.21
CA GLU A 584 14.10 10.35 -43.86
C GLU A 584 15.13 11.01 -42.95
N PHE A 585 16.36 11.19 -43.44
CA PHE A 585 17.41 11.88 -42.70
C PHE A 585 17.08 13.35 -42.45
N LYS A 586 16.52 14.07 -43.45
CA LYS A 586 16.09 15.46 -43.28
C LYS A 586 15.02 15.59 -42.20
N LEU A 587 14.00 14.73 -42.25
CA LEU A 587 12.93 14.70 -41.24
C LEU A 587 13.50 14.46 -39.84
N PHE A 588 14.38 13.46 -39.70
CA PHE A 588 15.07 13.18 -38.45
C PHE A 588 15.89 14.38 -37.98
N TRP A 589 16.64 15.04 -38.86
CA TRP A 589 17.51 16.16 -38.53
C TRP A 589 16.76 17.37 -38.01
N ASP A 590 15.61 17.69 -38.59
CA ASP A 590 14.80 18.81 -38.12
C ASP A 590 14.14 18.53 -36.76
N LYS A 591 13.80 17.27 -36.48
CA LYS A 591 13.39 16.84 -35.13
C LYS A 591 14.54 16.92 -34.14
N LEU A 592 15.71 16.42 -34.51
CA LEU A 592 16.91 16.44 -33.67
C LEU A 592 17.25 17.86 -33.21
N LYS A 593 17.21 18.85 -34.10
CA LYS A 593 17.45 20.27 -33.74
C LYS A 593 16.48 20.74 -32.64
N LYS A 594 15.19 20.41 -32.78
CA LYS A 594 14.16 20.77 -31.79
C LYS A 594 14.41 20.07 -30.46
N TRP A 595 14.71 18.78 -30.49
CA TRP A 595 14.96 17.98 -29.29
C TRP A 595 16.26 18.36 -28.57
N ILE A 596 17.32 18.71 -29.28
CA ILE A 596 18.53 19.29 -28.67
C ILE A 596 18.19 20.60 -27.95
N THR A 597 17.43 21.49 -28.61
CA THR A 597 17.04 22.77 -28.00
C THR A 597 16.18 22.57 -26.75
N LEU A 598 15.24 21.62 -26.79
CA LEU A 598 14.41 21.24 -25.65
C LEU A 598 15.26 20.65 -24.53
N TYR A 599 16.14 19.70 -24.82
CA TYR A 599 17.00 19.09 -23.82
C TYR A 599 17.87 20.13 -23.11
N LEU A 600 18.49 21.04 -23.88
CA LEU A 600 19.29 22.14 -23.35
C LEU A 600 18.48 23.14 -22.52
N HIS A 601 17.17 23.26 -22.77
CA HIS A 601 16.29 24.11 -21.97
C HIS A 601 16.03 23.51 -20.58
N PHE A 602 15.95 22.18 -20.48
CA PHE A 602 15.72 21.47 -19.23
C PHE A 602 17.02 21.11 -18.48
N ASP A 603 18.16 21.01 -19.16
CA ASP A 603 19.51 20.92 -18.56
C ASP A 603 19.96 22.29 -17.98
N SER A 604 19.26 22.72 -16.92
CA SER A 604 19.44 24.05 -16.32
C SER A 604 20.83 24.26 -15.70
N ASP A 605 21.47 23.18 -15.25
CA ASP A 605 22.80 23.21 -14.65
C ASP A 605 23.94 22.99 -15.66
N GLN A 606 23.60 22.79 -16.94
CA GLN A 606 24.55 22.59 -18.04
C GLN A 606 25.48 21.41 -17.81
N SER A 607 25.00 20.41 -17.08
CA SER A 607 25.76 19.20 -16.74
C SER A 607 25.95 18.28 -17.95
N GLY A 608 25.12 18.43 -18.98
CA GLY A 608 25.00 17.50 -20.10
C GLY A 608 24.03 16.35 -19.83
N THR A 609 23.37 16.34 -18.67
CA THR A 609 22.41 15.34 -18.22
C THR A 609 21.12 16.01 -17.75
N MET A 610 19.97 15.39 -17.98
CA MET A 610 18.68 15.90 -17.49
C MET A 610 18.19 15.08 -16.31
N SER A 611 17.64 15.73 -15.29
CA SER A 611 17.02 15.03 -14.16
C SER A 611 15.75 14.28 -14.62
N SER A 612 15.59 13.05 -14.18
CA SER A 612 14.36 12.26 -14.40
C SER A 612 13.08 12.96 -13.91
N HIS A 613 13.18 13.85 -12.91
CA HIS A 613 12.05 14.66 -12.44
C HIS A 613 11.59 15.72 -13.45
N GLU A 614 12.48 16.18 -14.34
CA GLU A 614 12.21 17.17 -15.38
C GLU A 614 11.68 16.52 -16.66
N LEU A 615 11.91 15.21 -16.83
CA LEU A 615 11.49 14.44 -17.99
C LEU A 615 10.01 14.62 -18.33
N ARG A 616 9.13 14.70 -17.33
CA ARG A 616 7.69 14.93 -17.55
C ARG A 616 7.45 16.23 -18.33
N LEU A 617 8.11 17.31 -17.95
CA LEU A 617 7.97 18.61 -18.58
C LEU A 617 8.62 18.61 -19.96
N ALA A 618 9.78 17.96 -20.10
CA ALA A 618 10.46 17.80 -21.37
C ALA A 618 9.62 17.01 -22.40
N LEU A 619 9.02 15.90 -21.99
CA LEU A 619 8.13 15.10 -22.82
C LEU A 619 6.87 15.87 -23.20
N LYS A 620 6.23 16.57 -22.24
CA LYS A 620 5.06 17.43 -22.53
C LYS A 620 5.40 18.53 -23.53
N ALA A 621 6.56 19.17 -23.39
CA ALA A 621 7.05 20.18 -24.33
C ALA A 621 7.41 19.61 -25.72
N ALA A 622 7.78 18.33 -25.78
CA ALA A 622 8.01 17.59 -27.02
C ALA A 622 6.71 17.05 -27.67
N GLY A 623 5.53 17.26 -27.07
CA GLY A 623 4.23 16.80 -27.58
C GLY A 623 3.73 15.48 -26.97
N PHE A 624 4.46 14.90 -26.00
CA PHE A 624 4.13 13.65 -25.33
C PHE A 624 3.59 13.92 -23.92
N GLN A 625 2.27 14.02 -23.77
CA GLN A 625 1.63 14.00 -22.47
C GLN A 625 1.38 12.54 -22.06
N LEU A 626 2.04 12.11 -21.00
CA LEU A 626 1.98 10.73 -20.49
C LEU A 626 1.47 10.72 -19.05
N ASN A 627 0.88 9.60 -18.68
CA ASN A 627 0.45 9.34 -17.31
C ASN A 627 1.64 8.89 -16.42
N ASN A 628 1.44 8.88 -15.10
CA ASN A 628 2.44 8.50 -14.10
C ASN A 628 3.04 7.12 -14.38
N TYR A 629 2.22 6.15 -14.75
CA TYR A 629 2.65 4.78 -15.02
C TYR A 629 3.65 4.70 -16.18
N LEU A 630 3.33 5.32 -17.32
CA LEU A 630 4.23 5.35 -18.48
C LEU A 630 5.51 6.13 -18.18
N LEU A 631 5.40 7.24 -17.44
CA LEU A 631 6.58 7.99 -17.01
C LEU A 631 7.51 7.16 -16.12
N GLN A 632 6.95 6.39 -15.17
CA GLN A 632 7.73 5.47 -14.34
C GLN A 632 8.48 4.43 -15.18
N LEU A 633 7.82 3.82 -16.17
CA LEU A 633 8.47 2.87 -17.08
C LEU A 633 9.60 3.50 -17.90
N ILE A 634 9.41 4.73 -18.35
CA ILE A 634 10.44 5.46 -19.10
C ILE A 634 11.64 5.75 -18.20
N VAL A 635 11.42 6.28 -16.99
CA VAL A 635 12.50 6.53 -16.03
C VAL A 635 13.25 5.22 -15.75
N LEU A 636 12.54 4.14 -15.39
CA LEU A 636 13.17 2.83 -15.11
C LEU A 636 14.00 2.27 -16.28
N ARG A 637 13.69 2.65 -17.53
CA ARG A 637 14.39 2.16 -18.71
C ARG A 637 15.56 3.04 -19.14
N TYR A 638 15.44 4.35 -18.98
CA TYR A 638 16.32 5.34 -19.62
C TYR A 638 17.08 6.22 -18.62
N SER A 639 16.78 6.17 -17.31
CA SER A 639 17.60 6.86 -16.31
C SER A 639 18.73 5.96 -15.79
N ASP A 640 19.84 6.59 -15.40
CA ASP A 640 20.95 5.93 -14.73
C ASP A 640 20.72 5.77 -13.22
N ASP A 641 21.69 5.17 -12.53
CA ASP A 641 21.64 4.96 -11.07
C ASP A 641 21.57 6.28 -10.27
N GLN A 642 22.00 7.39 -10.88
CA GLN A 642 21.98 8.76 -10.37
C GLN A 642 20.68 9.50 -10.74
N GLN A 643 19.73 8.81 -11.38
CA GLN A 643 18.44 9.34 -11.82
C GLN A 643 18.57 10.49 -12.83
N GLN A 644 19.66 10.46 -13.58
CA GLN A 644 19.94 11.34 -14.70
C GLN A 644 19.65 10.61 -16.01
N ILE A 645 19.30 11.38 -17.03
CA ILE A 645 19.03 10.90 -18.38
C ILE A 645 20.04 11.58 -19.28
N GLU A 646 20.86 10.79 -19.96
CA GLU A 646 21.80 11.27 -20.96
C GLU A 646 21.05 11.65 -22.25
N PHE A 647 21.64 12.52 -23.08
CA PHE A 647 21.00 12.93 -24.33
C PHE A 647 20.74 11.76 -25.28
N ASP A 648 21.62 10.75 -25.28
CA ASP A 648 21.47 9.54 -26.08
C ASP A 648 20.19 8.78 -25.69
N ASP A 649 19.98 8.56 -24.39
CA ASP A 649 18.79 7.89 -23.85
C ASP A 649 17.51 8.69 -24.09
N PHE A 650 17.57 10.02 -23.91
CA PHE A 650 16.45 10.92 -24.21
C PHE A 650 16.04 10.85 -25.69
N LEU A 651 17.00 10.84 -26.60
CA LEU A 651 16.76 10.74 -28.05
C LEU A 651 16.11 9.40 -28.42
N ASN A 652 16.65 8.29 -27.92
CA ASN A 652 16.08 6.95 -28.14
C ASN A 652 14.66 6.85 -27.57
N CYS A 653 14.41 7.43 -26.40
CA CYS A 653 13.09 7.46 -25.78
C CYS A 653 12.06 8.16 -26.67
N LEU A 654 12.35 9.38 -27.14
CA LEU A 654 11.44 10.15 -27.98
C LEU A 654 11.12 9.45 -29.31
N ILE A 655 12.13 8.87 -29.95
CA ILE A 655 11.96 8.18 -31.23
C ILE A 655 11.15 6.90 -31.06
N ARG A 656 11.40 6.14 -29.98
CA ARG A 656 10.62 4.95 -29.65
C ARG A 656 9.16 5.30 -29.33
N LEU A 657 8.93 6.35 -28.55
CA LEU A 657 7.58 6.83 -28.24
C LEU A 657 6.84 7.31 -29.48
N GLU A 658 7.50 8.09 -30.34
CA GLU A 658 6.92 8.56 -31.59
C GLU A 658 6.52 7.38 -32.48
N ASN A 659 7.41 6.41 -32.69
CA ASN A 659 7.12 5.29 -33.56
C ASN A 659 6.05 4.35 -33.00
N ALA A 660 6.10 4.05 -31.70
CA ALA A 660 5.02 3.31 -31.05
C ALA A 660 3.66 3.98 -31.24
N SER A 661 3.63 5.30 -31.12
CA SER A 661 2.41 6.10 -31.29
C SER A 661 1.92 6.12 -32.73
N ARG A 662 2.83 6.29 -33.71
CA ARG A 662 2.48 6.24 -35.14
C ARG A 662 1.96 4.87 -35.56
N VAL A 663 2.61 3.80 -35.11
CA VAL A 663 2.17 2.44 -35.41
C VAL A 663 0.81 2.15 -34.76
N PHE A 664 0.60 2.58 -33.51
CA PHE A 664 -0.71 2.48 -32.87
C PHE A 664 -1.79 3.23 -33.66
N GLN A 665 -1.54 4.49 -34.04
CA GLN A 665 -2.47 5.31 -34.84
C GLN A 665 -2.78 4.68 -36.22
N ALA A 666 -1.79 4.04 -36.86
CA ALA A 666 -1.97 3.38 -38.15
C ALA A 666 -2.78 2.08 -38.06
N LEU A 667 -2.66 1.34 -36.95
CA LEU A 667 -3.37 0.07 -36.73
C LEU A 667 -4.75 0.24 -36.09
N CYS A 668 -5.03 1.42 -35.53
CA CYS A 668 -6.28 1.69 -34.85
C CYS A 668 -7.42 1.96 -35.84
N VAL A 669 -8.52 1.23 -35.72
CA VAL A 669 -9.70 1.34 -36.61
C VAL A 669 -10.88 1.93 -35.83
N GLU A 670 -11.41 3.06 -36.30
CA GLU A 670 -12.64 3.78 -35.86
C GLU A 670 -12.76 4.20 -34.37
N ASN A 671 -12.22 3.45 -33.40
CA ASN A 671 -12.18 3.78 -31.96
C ASN A 671 -10.73 3.85 -31.48
N ARG A 672 -10.25 5.07 -31.13
CA ARG A 672 -8.85 5.43 -30.82
C ARG A 672 -8.24 4.78 -29.56
N ASP A 673 -8.90 3.79 -28.96
CA ASP A 673 -8.59 3.33 -27.61
C ASP A 673 -7.92 1.93 -27.58
N PHE A 674 -8.03 1.12 -28.64
CA PHE A 674 -7.43 -0.22 -28.68
C PHE A 674 -7.01 -0.68 -30.08
N ILE A 675 -6.08 -1.64 -30.13
CA ILE A 675 -5.67 -2.38 -31.33
C ILE A 675 -5.78 -3.89 -31.07
N ASN A 676 -6.10 -4.68 -32.09
CA ASN A 676 -6.17 -6.13 -31.99
C ASN A 676 -5.00 -6.74 -32.75
N LEU A 677 -4.17 -7.54 -32.05
CA LEU A 677 -3.00 -8.19 -32.64
C LEU A 677 -3.01 -9.68 -32.29
N HIS A 678 -2.65 -10.53 -33.25
CA HIS A 678 -2.30 -11.92 -32.94
C HIS A 678 -0.83 -12.04 -32.50
N ILE A 679 -0.42 -13.20 -32.01
CA ILE A 679 0.91 -13.37 -31.39
C ILE A 679 2.08 -13.03 -32.34
N ASN A 680 1.98 -13.35 -33.63
CA ASN A 680 3.04 -13.03 -34.59
C ASN A 680 3.09 -11.52 -34.88
N GLU A 681 1.93 -10.86 -35.03
CA GLU A 681 1.85 -9.40 -35.14
C GLU A 681 2.42 -8.70 -33.91
N PHE A 682 2.07 -9.18 -32.71
CA PHE A 682 2.59 -8.64 -31.46
C PHE A 682 4.12 -8.79 -31.38
N ILE A 683 4.66 -9.97 -31.67
CA ILE A 683 6.11 -10.20 -31.66
C ILE A 683 6.80 -9.30 -32.69
N ASN A 684 6.31 -9.25 -33.92
CA ASN A 684 6.86 -8.39 -34.97
C ASN A 684 6.82 -6.90 -34.56
N LEU A 685 5.75 -6.46 -33.92
CA LEU A 685 5.63 -5.10 -33.40
C LEU A 685 6.69 -4.82 -32.32
N THR A 686 6.80 -5.70 -31.32
CA THR A 686 7.73 -5.53 -30.18
C THR A 686 9.21 -5.67 -30.54
N MET A 687 9.53 -6.36 -31.63
CA MET A 687 10.92 -6.49 -32.12
C MET A 687 11.35 -5.32 -33.00
N ASN A 688 10.39 -4.61 -33.61
CA ASN A 688 10.64 -3.47 -34.48
C ASN A 688 10.42 -2.10 -33.79
N ILE A 689 9.97 -2.09 -32.53
CA ILE A 689 9.77 -0.90 -31.67
C ILE A 689 10.65 -1.03 -30.42
#